data_AF-A0A812NA28-F1
#
_entry.id   AF-A0A812NA28-F1
#
_cell.length_a   1.000
_cell.length_b   1.000
_cell.length_c   1.000
_cell.angle_alpha   90.00
_cell.angle_beta   90.00
_cell.angle_gamma   90.00
#
_symmetry.space_group_name_H-M   'P 1'
#
loop_
_entity.id
_entity.type
_entity.pdbx_description
1 polymer ?
#
loop_
_entity_poly.entity_id
_entity_poly.type
_entity_poly.pdbx_seq_one_letter_code
_entity_poly.pdbx_strand_id
1 'polypeptide(L)'
;MTLVDSEAAFAARCKEICGDDSLHTLLQASGVQTHSALAFSCGTPKAQPTEAEFKAFAESVVGSPASIGRVSQLKRLHFESSTLVIAQLRALVEGDSTDAGKRLPAAEKSARLADAKRRLKGLVIEDEMEPSHALIDAVSHMGESNAVVWIPPSKCTKRDAELKLGLRDKQKYLTVQEQSVTLAPAPDKIVAEHGTPLEVQWCLQRRGLAFFMCGFMEWETHEKWVASLLRCLSSDVPPGYAPISMQQILRADSEIFLLLAREVKRVKPDSSGVMEMDVLMNRHRDLRNLPGSLNGVDLLVSAGPVTFDATVEHETLDWTNGVTDAPASVPALSHTTTAASDTVSGVIIDVFAGDAAFCKAAHKAGFRALAFDLKPQRAQFPIQPLDITQADELAVLLEVISEHAGATSLVQFTVPCLSTFFTSKTGSWSFAELLVDAVFQLCSHCRAVGVPFAILHPATSRFWHMPSCQRFFQAADGEWTTFDQCMHGGAQVDDVLSSPWTWSTKHCTHDAHTPTKDFSDVCGLLPPTEHSPVLEVVWIGIPREPDDFLRRAVAAGHPKSLLDVEADPHMTLLIDNLLNSSVKQPDKGLHEVQRWTELRSDLSESQDLCKKEWPIHVAQVLDAKPTLLMDELLTQHDFPDRHLVKHMTQGFRLTGWVCRSGLFPFDPKPPASTLKSQLSMAKSRNTATLTKLSKQAPDEVSRRAWAETLEEVDKGWIEEDENPDLSTVLVAKRFGLLQGPKVRVIDDCRACAFNLLAGIPEKYRLQSVEYIAAFLLRAMLDPRSKGVSISGKTLDLTAAYKQYATHPFDRDLLRIGVKDTSSGHVRTFKVNSLPFGATGSVSSFLRCAAAIWFLGSHALGIPWTNYFDDFPIFSKDSDCDLVEEVATSFLDLLHVYFARAGKKATVFAKAFKALGLIIDLSHFGEGYVTIGHTQERGDELRATITRILESNRLSHAEAESLRGRLHWYTSFLFGRRSSQALNVLSDWVNRSASKGMLPTELRESLMFLRDVALHSAPLKISRSLQRTFLIFTDGSLEGRDTGFTCERQEGGREALSVEQVIHFYFVLLRDVNCAFAAVMFVLGLMLGERAELLCNMQDTWFAGLDASHGQLPTCTIRSVNKKTKCREVPLESGFGQVMWQWVTGGKPLLGGQEGEDRTQWHAKKARGIRLMALTSKE
;
A
#
# COMPACT_ATOMS: atom_id res chain seq x y z
N MET A 1 -1.16 -38.75 7.39
CA MET A 1 -1.50 -39.87 8.32
C MET A 1 -2.55 -39.36 9.30
N THR A 2 -3.66 -40.08 9.53
CA THR A 2 -4.80 -39.55 10.30
C THR A 2 -4.80 -40.04 11.75
N LEU A 3 -5.57 -39.40 12.64
CA LEU A 3 -5.72 -39.82 14.05
C LEU A 3 -6.13 -41.29 14.17
N VAL A 4 -6.94 -41.76 13.24
CA VAL A 4 -7.52 -43.11 13.26
C VAL A 4 -6.50 -44.18 12.80
N ASP A 5 -5.48 -43.76 12.04
CA ASP A 5 -4.42 -44.61 11.49
C ASP A 5 -3.09 -44.50 12.28
N SER A 6 -3.02 -43.66 13.33
CA SER A 6 -1.81 -43.49 14.14
C SER A 6 -1.76 -44.48 15.29
N GLU A 7 -0.74 -45.34 15.29
CA GLU A 7 -0.45 -46.29 16.38
C GLU A 7 -0.14 -45.58 17.69
N ALA A 8 0.62 -44.48 17.64
CA ALA A 8 0.98 -43.70 18.82
C ALA A 8 -0.24 -43.03 19.48
N ALA A 9 -1.18 -42.53 18.69
CA ALA A 9 -2.44 -41.98 19.19
C ALA A 9 -3.31 -43.06 19.85
N PHE A 10 -3.37 -44.25 19.25
CA PHE A 10 -4.08 -45.40 19.80
C PHE A 10 -3.47 -45.87 21.13
N ALA A 11 -2.15 -45.98 21.22
CA ALA A 11 -1.44 -46.35 22.44
C ALA A 11 -1.65 -45.33 23.58
N ALA A 12 -1.53 -44.03 23.28
CA ALA A 12 -1.76 -42.97 24.25
C ALA A 12 -3.20 -43.02 24.81
N ARG A 13 -4.20 -43.26 23.94
CA ARG A 13 -5.59 -43.35 24.37
C ARG A 13 -5.89 -44.61 25.17
N CYS A 14 -5.27 -45.75 24.84
CA CYS A 14 -5.36 -46.97 25.65
C CYS A 14 -4.84 -46.73 27.07
N LYS A 15 -3.72 -46.01 27.19
CA LYS A 15 -3.11 -45.65 28.48
C LYS A 15 -3.99 -44.71 29.31
N GLU A 16 -4.66 -43.75 28.69
CA GLU A 16 -5.61 -42.86 29.37
C GLU A 16 -6.85 -43.60 29.93
N ILE A 17 -7.31 -44.65 29.26
CA ILE A 17 -8.53 -45.38 29.66
C ILE A 17 -8.24 -46.42 30.74
N CYS A 18 -7.10 -47.10 30.67
CA CYS A 18 -6.74 -48.18 31.59
C CYS A 18 -5.81 -47.75 32.73
N GLY A 19 -5.08 -46.63 32.57
CA GLY A 19 -4.04 -46.19 33.49
C GLY A 19 -2.71 -46.96 33.36
N ASP A 20 -2.69 -48.05 32.59
CA ASP A 20 -1.52 -48.90 32.31
C ASP A 20 -1.48 -49.33 30.82
N ASP A 21 -0.33 -49.85 30.36
CA ASP A 21 -0.13 -50.28 28.96
C ASP A 21 -0.69 -51.70 28.66
N SER A 22 -1.38 -52.29 29.65
CA SER A 22 -1.79 -53.70 29.65
C SER A 22 -2.81 -54.05 28.55
N LEU A 23 -3.77 -53.15 28.29
CA LEU A 23 -4.78 -53.32 27.25
C LEU A 23 -4.17 -53.16 25.85
N HIS A 24 -3.22 -52.23 25.70
CA HIS A 24 -2.51 -52.01 24.44
C HIS A 24 -1.68 -53.24 24.04
N THR A 25 -0.96 -53.87 24.97
CA THR A 25 -0.20 -55.09 24.71
C THR A 25 -1.09 -56.26 24.27
N LEU A 26 -2.28 -56.41 24.88
CA LEU A 26 -3.24 -57.45 24.50
C LEU A 26 -3.81 -57.22 23.10
N LEU A 27 -4.20 -55.99 22.77
CA LEU A 27 -4.70 -55.63 21.44
C LEU A 27 -3.63 -55.79 20.36
N GLN A 28 -2.38 -55.42 20.67
CA GLN A 28 -1.24 -55.61 19.77
C GLN A 28 -0.96 -57.10 19.50
N ALA A 29 -1.08 -57.96 20.52
CA ALA A 29 -0.96 -59.42 20.37
C ALA A 29 -2.07 -60.02 19.49
N SER A 30 -3.26 -59.40 19.47
CA SER A 30 -4.37 -59.76 18.58
C SER A 30 -4.27 -59.10 17.18
N GLY A 31 -3.18 -58.39 16.87
CA GLY A 31 -2.98 -57.73 15.57
C GLY A 31 -3.73 -56.40 15.39
N VAL A 32 -4.32 -55.85 16.45
CA VAL A 32 -5.06 -54.58 16.42
C VAL A 32 -4.17 -53.45 16.95
N GLN A 33 -3.67 -52.60 16.05
CA GLN A 33 -2.69 -51.56 16.36
C GLN A 33 -3.22 -50.12 16.13
N THR A 34 -4.40 -49.97 15.52
CA THR A 34 -4.98 -48.65 15.18
C THR A 34 -6.46 -48.58 15.53
N HIS A 35 -6.99 -47.36 15.68
CA HIS A 35 -8.43 -47.14 15.86
C HIS A 35 -9.23 -47.63 14.66
N SER A 36 -8.69 -47.53 13.44
CA SER A 36 -9.28 -48.11 12.23
C SER A 36 -9.44 -49.63 12.37
N ALA A 37 -8.34 -50.32 12.71
CA ALA A 37 -8.35 -51.78 12.86
C ALA A 37 -9.33 -52.23 13.97
N LEU A 38 -9.39 -51.51 15.09
CA LEU A 38 -10.31 -51.83 16.19
C LEU A 38 -11.78 -51.63 15.78
N ALA A 39 -12.09 -50.55 15.06
CA ALA A 39 -13.46 -50.25 14.65
C ALA A 39 -14.04 -51.23 13.61
N PHE A 40 -13.18 -51.89 12.83
CA PHE A 40 -13.57 -52.93 11.86
C PHE A 40 -13.39 -54.36 12.42
N SER A 41 -12.84 -54.51 13.63
CA SER A 41 -12.62 -55.83 14.25
C SER A 41 -13.89 -56.47 14.78
N CYS A 42 -14.91 -55.68 15.16
CA CYS A 42 -16.18 -56.15 15.68
C CYS A 42 -17.36 -55.33 15.14
N GLY A 43 -18.07 -55.88 14.16
CA GLY A 43 -19.17 -55.19 13.46
C GLY A 43 -18.68 -54.24 12.37
N THR A 44 -19.54 -53.32 11.93
CA THR A 44 -19.16 -52.25 10.99
C THR A 44 -19.30 -50.90 11.67
N PRO A 45 -18.50 -49.88 11.31
CA PRO A 45 -18.63 -48.56 11.94
C PRO A 45 -20.05 -47.97 11.88
N LYS A 46 -20.86 -48.35 10.87
CA LYS A 46 -22.24 -47.88 10.69
C LYS A 46 -23.29 -48.66 11.50
N ALA A 47 -22.99 -49.90 11.92
CA ALA A 47 -23.93 -50.76 12.65
C ALA A 47 -23.26 -51.34 13.91
N GLN A 48 -23.81 -51.01 15.08
CA GLN A 48 -23.26 -51.50 16.34
C GLN A 48 -23.32 -53.04 16.41
N PRO A 49 -22.25 -53.71 16.85
CA PRO A 49 -22.25 -55.16 17.02
C PRO A 49 -23.25 -55.58 18.09
N THR A 50 -23.85 -56.76 17.91
CA THR A 50 -24.75 -57.33 18.91
C THR A 50 -23.98 -57.71 20.18
N GLU A 51 -24.66 -57.77 21.32
CA GLU A 51 -24.01 -58.04 22.62
C GLU A 51 -23.30 -59.41 22.67
N ALA A 52 -23.79 -60.38 21.89
CA ALA A 52 -23.16 -61.69 21.73
C ALA A 52 -21.85 -61.63 20.91
N GLU A 53 -21.83 -60.87 19.82
CA GLU A 53 -20.64 -60.69 18.96
C GLU A 53 -19.52 -59.93 19.69
N PHE A 54 -19.89 -58.88 20.44
CA PHE A 54 -18.93 -58.12 21.23
C PHE A 54 -18.35 -58.94 22.38
N LYS A 55 -19.17 -59.81 23.02
CA LYS A 55 -18.71 -60.69 24.08
C LYS A 55 -17.70 -61.73 23.58
N ALA A 56 -17.96 -62.34 22.42
CA ALA A 56 -17.03 -63.26 21.78
C ALA A 56 -15.68 -62.60 21.41
N PHE A 57 -15.73 -61.36 20.92
CA PHE A 57 -14.53 -60.57 20.64
C PHE A 57 -13.78 -60.16 21.93
N ALA A 58 -14.48 -59.76 22.98
CA ALA A 58 -13.85 -59.41 24.25
C ALA A 58 -13.18 -60.63 24.90
N GLU A 59 -13.78 -61.81 24.79
CA GLU A 59 -13.20 -63.07 25.28
C GLU A 59 -11.96 -63.50 24.49
N SER A 60 -11.86 -63.18 23.19
CA SER A 60 -10.67 -63.48 22.39
C SER A 60 -9.48 -62.54 22.67
N VAL A 61 -9.74 -61.28 23.04
CA VAL A 61 -8.71 -60.27 23.31
C VAL A 61 -8.24 -60.29 24.78
N VAL A 62 -9.17 -60.44 25.74
CA VAL A 62 -8.88 -60.33 27.18
C VAL A 62 -8.62 -61.70 27.83
N GLY A 63 -9.05 -62.79 27.19
CA GLY A 63 -9.01 -64.15 27.74
C GLY A 63 -10.14 -64.43 28.74
N SER A 64 -10.50 -65.71 28.92
CA SER A 64 -11.56 -66.14 29.84
C SER A 64 -11.00 -66.56 31.20
N PRO A 65 -11.59 -66.16 32.34
CA PRO A 65 -12.74 -65.26 32.50
C PRO A 65 -12.35 -63.78 32.49
N ALA A 66 -12.99 -62.99 31.63
CA ALA A 66 -12.72 -61.56 31.50
C ALA A 66 -13.37 -60.76 32.66
N SER A 67 -12.57 -59.91 33.34
CA SER A 67 -13.09 -58.97 34.35
C SER A 67 -14.08 -57.98 33.71
N ILE A 68 -15.23 -57.79 34.37
CA ILE A 68 -16.29 -56.84 33.95
C ILE A 68 -15.71 -55.44 33.70
N GLY A 69 -14.73 -55.01 34.50
CA GLY A 69 -14.06 -53.72 34.31
C GLY A 69 -13.28 -53.62 33.01
N ARG A 70 -12.57 -54.68 32.60
CA ARG A 70 -11.79 -54.69 31.36
C ARG A 70 -12.67 -54.78 30.11
N VAL A 71 -13.75 -55.55 30.18
CA VAL A 71 -14.75 -55.61 29.10
C VAL A 71 -15.41 -54.25 28.91
N SER A 72 -15.69 -53.52 30.00
CA SER A 72 -16.24 -52.16 29.93
C SER A 72 -15.26 -51.15 29.32
N GLN A 73 -13.96 -51.24 29.66
CA GLN A 73 -12.92 -50.38 29.09
C GLN A 73 -12.75 -50.64 27.59
N LEU A 74 -12.72 -51.90 27.17
CA LEU A 74 -12.65 -52.29 25.76
C LEU A 74 -13.89 -51.82 24.97
N LYS A 75 -15.08 -51.92 25.56
CA LYS A 75 -16.34 -51.45 24.95
C LYS A 75 -16.33 -49.94 24.73
N ARG A 76 -15.80 -49.18 25.69
CA ARG A 76 -15.60 -47.73 25.55
C ARG A 76 -14.61 -47.42 24.42
N LEU A 77 -13.46 -48.07 24.40
CA LEU A 77 -12.43 -47.86 23.38
C LEU A 77 -12.94 -48.20 21.97
N HIS A 78 -13.68 -49.29 21.82
CA HIS A 78 -14.32 -49.68 20.57
C HIS A 78 -15.32 -48.62 20.09
N PHE A 79 -16.22 -48.16 20.97
CA PHE A 79 -17.21 -47.13 20.64
C PHE A 79 -16.55 -45.79 20.21
N GLU A 80 -15.53 -45.35 20.95
CA GLU A 80 -14.74 -44.16 20.60
C GLU A 80 -14.08 -44.34 19.21
N SER A 81 -13.52 -45.52 18.93
CA SER A 81 -12.86 -45.83 17.65
C SER A 81 -13.83 -45.83 16.47
N SER A 82 -15.00 -46.47 16.61
CA SER A 82 -16.05 -46.46 15.58
C SER A 82 -16.55 -45.04 15.29
N THR A 83 -16.69 -44.21 16.34
CA THR A 83 -17.14 -42.82 16.20
C THR A 83 -16.13 -41.97 15.44
N LEU A 84 -14.83 -42.13 15.74
CA LEU A 84 -13.75 -41.42 15.05
C LEU A 84 -13.66 -41.80 13.56
N VAL A 85 -13.80 -43.09 13.24
CA VAL A 85 -13.83 -43.57 11.84
C VAL A 85 -15.02 -42.97 11.08
N ILE A 86 -16.22 -42.93 11.67
CA ILE A 86 -17.40 -42.33 11.04
C ILE A 86 -17.20 -40.84 10.80
N ALA A 87 -16.67 -40.10 11.78
CA ALA A 87 -16.41 -38.67 11.65
C ALA A 87 -15.40 -38.39 10.52
N GLN A 88 -14.34 -39.18 10.41
CA GLN A 88 -13.37 -39.09 9.33
C GLN A 88 -13.98 -39.42 7.96
N LEU A 89 -14.79 -40.48 7.87
CA LEU A 89 -15.47 -40.85 6.63
C LEU A 89 -16.49 -39.80 6.19
N ARG A 90 -17.20 -39.16 7.14
CA ARG A 90 -18.10 -38.03 6.84
C ARG A 90 -17.34 -36.83 6.33
N ALA A 91 -16.24 -36.43 6.99
CA ALA A 91 -15.39 -35.33 6.54
C ALA A 91 -14.80 -35.57 5.13
N LEU A 92 -14.47 -36.81 4.79
CA LEU A 92 -14.02 -37.20 3.44
C LEU A 92 -15.14 -37.12 2.38
N VAL A 93 -16.40 -37.36 2.77
CA VAL A 93 -17.55 -37.35 1.86
C VAL A 93 -18.13 -35.95 1.67
N GLU A 94 -18.12 -35.11 2.71
CA GLU A 94 -18.71 -33.77 2.73
C GLU A 94 -17.87 -32.71 2.01
N GLY A 95 -16.63 -33.01 1.61
CA GLY A 95 -15.86 -32.16 0.70
C GLY A 95 -15.31 -30.87 1.32
N ASP A 96 -15.09 -30.83 2.64
CA ASP A 96 -14.33 -29.76 3.30
C ASP A 96 -12.83 -29.85 2.95
N SER A 97 -12.47 -29.63 1.69
CA SER A 97 -11.09 -29.34 1.31
C SER A 97 -10.82 -27.85 1.52
N THR A 98 -10.91 -27.39 2.77
CA THR A 98 -10.18 -26.18 3.14
C THR A 98 -8.69 -26.51 3.04
N ASP A 99 -7.92 -25.57 2.49
CA ASP A 99 -6.47 -25.64 2.17
C ASP A 99 -5.55 -25.82 3.40
N ALA A 100 -6.09 -26.33 4.53
CA ALA A 100 -5.35 -26.73 5.70
C ALA A 100 -4.95 -28.20 5.54
N GLY A 101 -3.72 -28.46 5.09
CA GLY A 101 -3.14 -29.81 5.04
C GLY A 101 -3.43 -30.62 6.31
N LYS A 102 -3.65 -31.93 6.15
CA LYS A 102 -4.01 -32.82 7.27
C LYS A 102 -2.92 -32.76 8.33
N ARG A 103 -3.26 -32.21 9.50
CA ARG A 103 -2.31 -32.06 10.61
C ARG A 103 -2.01 -33.40 11.24
N LEU A 104 -0.75 -33.65 11.57
CA LEU A 104 -0.37 -34.86 12.30
C LEU A 104 -0.90 -34.80 13.74
N PRO A 105 -1.39 -35.92 14.30
CA PRO A 105 -1.78 -35.98 15.71
C PRO A 105 -0.64 -35.59 16.66
N ALA A 106 -0.96 -34.91 17.76
CA ALA A 106 0.06 -34.46 18.72
C ALA A 106 0.84 -35.64 19.36
N ALA A 107 0.18 -36.77 19.58
CA ALA A 107 0.81 -37.99 20.07
C ALA A 107 1.84 -38.56 19.08
N GLU A 108 1.52 -38.53 17.78
CA GLU A 108 2.42 -38.95 16.70
C GLU A 108 3.65 -38.05 16.60
N LYS A 109 3.47 -36.73 16.71
CA LYS A 109 4.59 -35.76 16.72
C LYS A 109 5.52 -35.98 17.92
N SER A 110 4.94 -36.22 19.09
CA SER A 110 5.69 -36.48 20.32
C SER A 110 6.46 -37.80 20.24
N ALA A 111 5.88 -38.84 19.65
CA ALA A 111 6.53 -40.12 19.41
C ALA A 111 7.71 -39.99 18.43
N ARG A 112 7.53 -39.23 17.33
CA ARG A 112 8.61 -38.94 16.37
C ARG A 112 9.74 -38.11 16.98
N LEU A 113 9.42 -37.18 17.88
CA LEU A 113 10.43 -36.42 18.61
C LEU A 113 11.22 -37.32 19.56
N ALA A 114 10.55 -38.23 20.27
CA ALA A 114 11.20 -39.21 21.13
C ALA A 114 12.10 -40.18 20.34
N ASP A 115 11.66 -40.62 19.16
CA ASP A 115 12.50 -41.42 18.25
C ASP A 115 13.71 -40.62 17.74
N ALA A 116 13.52 -39.34 17.40
CA ALA A 116 14.62 -38.48 16.97
C ALA A 116 15.66 -38.27 18.08
N LYS A 117 15.21 -38.02 19.33
CA LYS A 117 16.08 -37.96 20.52
C LYS A 117 16.83 -39.27 20.77
N ARG A 118 16.22 -40.42 20.46
CA ARG A 118 16.83 -41.74 20.59
C ARG A 118 17.88 -42.03 19.52
N ARG A 119 17.64 -41.60 18.27
CA ARG A 119 18.50 -41.86 17.10
C ARG A 119 19.68 -40.88 17.00
N LEU A 120 19.48 -39.61 17.35
CA LEU A 120 20.51 -38.57 17.31
C LEU A 120 21.21 -38.43 18.68
N LYS A 121 21.89 -39.49 19.12
CA LYS A 121 22.64 -39.47 20.39
C LYS A 121 23.81 -38.48 20.29
N GLY A 122 23.71 -37.37 21.01
CA GLY A 122 24.73 -36.31 21.06
C GLY A 122 24.21 -34.90 20.75
N LEU A 123 23.01 -34.77 20.19
CA LEU A 123 22.34 -33.49 19.97
C LEU A 123 21.30 -33.22 21.08
N VAL A 124 21.41 -32.09 21.76
CA VAL A 124 20.41 -31.66 22.75
C VAL A 124 19.22 -31.02 22.01
N ILE A 125 18.14 -31.78 21.89
CA ILE A 125 16.89 -31.32 21.24
C ILE A 125 15.96 -30.80 22.34
N GLU A 126 16.30 -29.64 22.90
CA GLU A 126 15.53 -28.91 23.92
C GLU A 126 15.55 -27.40 23.62
N ASP A 127 14.58 -26.66 24.15
CA ASP A 127 14.42 -25.21 24.04
C ASP A 127 14.52 -24.64 22.60
N GLU A 128 15.65 -24.00 22.26
CA GLU A 128 15.88 -23.35 20.98
C GLU A 128 15.96 -24.35 19.81
N MET A 129 16.22 -25.63 20.05
CA MET A 129 16.35 -26.63 18.98
C MET A 129 15.07 -27.43 18.74
N GLU A 130 14.05 -27.28 19.59
CA GLU A 130 12.80 -28.02 19.45
C GLU A 130 11.87 -27.38 18.39
N PRO A 131 11.55 -28.09 17.29
CA PRO A 131 10.73 -27.56 16.22
C PRO A 131 9.26 -27.46 16.65
N SER A 132 8.57 -26.41 16.21
CA SER A 132 7.14 -26.26 16.47
C SER A 132 6.32 -27.35 15.77
N HIS A 133 5.14 -27.65 16.32
CA HIS A 133 4.20 -28.59 15.70
C HIS A 133 3.68 -28.07 14.35
N ALA A 134 3.66 -26.75 14.14
CA ALA A 134 3.30 -26.12 12.87
C ALA A 134 4.37 -26.34 11.80
N LEU A 135 5.66 -26.30 12.16
CA LEU A 135 6.76 -26.60 11.24
C LEU A 135 6.73 -28.08 10.82
N ILE A 136 6.46 -28.99 11.76
CA ILE A 136 6.33 -30.43 11.48
C ILE A 136 5.15 -30.69 10.54
N ASP A 137 4.01 -30.01 10.74
CA ASP A 137 2.85 -30.13 9.83
C ASP A 137 3.17 -29.62 8.42
N ALA A 138 3.88 -28.49 8.31
CA ALA A 138 4.28 -27.92 7.02
C ALA A 138 5.16 -28.89 6.22
N VAL A 139 6.10 -29.56 6.88
CA VAL A 139 6.93 -30.60 6.26
C VAL A 139 6.08 -31.82 5.93
N SER A 140 5.30 -32.36 6.87
CA SER A 140 4.45 -33.54 6.63
C SER A 140 3.50 -33.35 5.44
N HIS A 141 3.00 -32.13 5.25
CA HIS A 141 2.15 -31.80 4.11
C HIS A 141 2.87 -31.97 2.76
N MET A 142 4.18 -31.71 2.68
CA MET A 142 4.98 -31.95 1.46
C MET A 142 4.97 -33.42 1.03
N GLY A 143 4.95 -34.35 1.99
CA GLY A 143 4.84 -35.78 1.70
C GLY A 143 3.43 -36.19 1.25
N GLU A 144 2.39 -35.46 1.65
CA GLU A 144 1.01 -35.71 1.21
C GLU A 144 0.73 -35.09 -0.17
N SER A 145 1.25 -33.89 -0.42
CA SER A 145 1.15 -33.21 -1.73
C SER A 145 2.16 -33.72 -2.76
N ASN A 146 3.17 -34.49 -2.31
CA ASN A 146 4.32 -34.92 -3.10
C ASN A 146 5.02 -33.76 -3.84
N ALA A 147 5.09 -32.60 -3.19
CA ALA A 147 5.72 -31.39 -3.73
C ALA A 147 6.66 -30.79 -2.69
N VAL A 148 7.92 -30.59 -3.06
CA VAL A 148 8.90 -29.92 -2.20
C VAL A 148 8.63 -28.42 -2.24
N VAL A 149 8.50 -27.80 -1.07
CA VAL A 149 8.28 -26.35 -0.94
C VAL A 149 9.38 -25.78 -0.05
N TRP A 150 10.00 -24.68 -0.48
CA TRP A 150 10.98 -23.99 0.35
C TRP A 150 10.30 -23.38 1.60
N ILE A 151 10.75 -23.80 2.78
CA ILE A 151 10.33 -23.19 4.05
C ILE A 151 11.37 -22.12 4.42
N PRO A 152 11.02 -20.83 4.40
CA PRO A 152 11.93 -19.76 4.79
C PRO A 152 12.20 -19.80 6.30
N PRO A 153 13.36 -19.28 6.77
CA PRO A 153 13.71 -19.25 8.19
C PRO A 153 12.63 -18.62 9.07
N SER A 154 11.94 -17.60 8.56
CA SER A 154 10.83 -16.91 9.26
C SER A 154 9.67 -17.83 9.65
N LYS A 155 9.49 -18.98 8.98
CA LYS A 155 8.48 -19.99 9.30
C LYS A 155 9.02 -21.14 10.16
N CYS A 156 10.31 -21.18 10.46
CA CYS A 156 10.96 -22.23 11.25
C CYS A 156 10.88 -21.95 12.76
N THR A 157 9.66 -21.95 13.27
CA THR A 157 9.36 -21.55 14.66
C THR A 157 9.72 -22.64 15.68
N LYS A 158 10.03 -22.20 16.92
CA LYS A 158 10.32 -23.08 18.07
C LYS A 158 9.06 -23.45 18.85
N ARG A 159 9.11 -24.58 19.56
CA ARG A 159 8.00 -25.09 20.36
C ARG A 159 7.54 -24.12 21.46
N ASP A 160 8.48 -23.47 22.15
CA ASP A 160 8.18 -22.49 23.19
C ASP A 160 7.38 -21.28 22.70
N ALA A 161 7.69 -20.80 21.49
CA ALA A 161 6.97 -19.68 20.89
C ALA A 161 5.52 -20.07 20.55
N GLU A 162 5.30 -21.33 20.17
CA GLU A 162 3.97 -21.89 19.92
C GLU A 162 3.17 -22.06 21.23
N LEU A 163 3.80 -22.58 22.30
CA LEU A 163 3.17 -22.77 23.60
C LEU A 163 2.78 -21.45 24.28
N LYS A 164 3.63 -20.42 24.18
CA LYS A 164 3.36 -19.06 24.70
C LYS A 164 2.13 -18.41 24.04
N LEU A 165 1.87 -18.71 22.77
CA LEU A 165 0.69 -18.22 22.04
C LEU A 165 -0.57 -19.03 22.35
N GLY A 166 -0.44 -20.35 22.53
CA GLY A 166 -1.57 -21.25 22.83
C GLY A 166 -2.33 -20.94 24.12
N LEU A 167 -1.75 -20.16 25.02
CA LEU A 167 -2.37 -19.65 26.27
C LEU A 167 -3.19 -18.37 26.08
N ARG A 168 -3.13 -17.70 24.92
CA ARG A 168 -3.95 -16.51 24.61
C ARG A 168 -5.20 -16.93 23.84
N ASP A 169 -6.36 -16.44 24.27
CA ASP A 169 -7.63 -16.68 23.61
C ASP A 169 -7.57 -16.30 22.13
N LYS A 170 -7.79 -17.29 21.26
CA LYS A 170 -7.76 -17.12 19.80
C LYS A 170 -8.84 -16.13 19.38
N GLN A 171 -8.43 -14.95 18.91
CA GLN A 171 -9.34 -14.03 18.23
C GLN A 171 -9.90 -14.74 16.98
N LYS A 172 -11.23 -14.82 16.93
CA LYS A 172 -11.97 -15.32 15.77
C LYS A 172 -12.25 -14.14 14.86
N TYR A 173 -11.81 -14.21 13.60
CA TYR A 173 -12.19 -13.24 12.58
C TYR A 173 -13.34 -13.79 11.74
N LEU A 174 -14.11 -12.89 11.14
CA LEU A 174 -15.17 -13.23 10.22
C LEU A 174 -14.54 -13.49 8.85
N THR A 175 -14.59 -14.73 8.40
CA THR A 175 -14.29 -15.07 7.00
C THR A 175 -15.62 -15.25 6.29
N VAL A 176 -15.76 -14.52 5.19
CA VAL A 176 -16.88 -14.69 4.28
C VAL A 176 -16.43 -15.71 3.25
N GLN A 177 -16.92 -16.93 3.37
CA GLN A 177 -16.93 -17.86 2.24
C GLN A 177 -18.22 -17.64 1.46
N GLU A 178 -18.22 -18.00 0.17
CA GLU A 178 -19.15 -17.55 -0.88
C GLU A 178 -20.65 -17.54 -0.53
N GLN A 179 -21.10 -18.25 0.52
CA GLN A 179 -22.50 -18.26 0.96
C GLN A 179 -22.72 -18.29 2.49
N SER A 180 -21.66 -18.17 3.33
CA SER A 180 -21.85 -18.06 4.78
C SER A 180 -20.74 -17.31 5.51
N VAL A 181 -21.11 -16.63 6.58
CA VAL A 181 -20.19 -15.94 7.48
C VAL A 181 -19.74 -16.94 8.54
N THR A 182 -18.54 -17.50 8.39
CA THR A 182 -17.97 -18.41 9.37
C THR A 182 -16.83 -17.74 10.13
N LEU A 183 -16.86 -17.91 11.45
CA LEU A 183 -15.80 -17.45 12.34
C LEU A 183 -14.59 -18.38 12.19
N ALA A 184 -13.56 -17.96 11.47
CA ALA A 184 -12.29 -18.68 11.44
C ALA A 184 -11.29 -18.06 12.43
N PRO A 185 -10.45 -18.88 13.10
CA PRO A 185 -9.42 -18.40 14.03
C PRO A 185 -8.28 -17.70 13.28
N ALA A 186 -7.76 -16.57 13.82
CA ALA A 186 -6.56 -15.81 13.34
C ALA A 186 -5.52 -16.74 12.67
N PRO A 187 -4.99 -16.49 11.44
CA PRO A 187 -3.80 -17.19 11.01
C PRO A 187 -2.68 -16.74 11.94
N ASP A 188 -2.32 -17.60 12.90
CA ASP A 188 -1.25 -17.36 13.85
C ASP A 188 0.06 -17.21 13.06
N LYS A 189 0.45 -15.99 12.70
CA LYS A 189 1.75 -15.70 12.12
C LYS A 189 2.77 -15.62 13.24
N ILE A 190 3.09 -16.76 13.83
CA ILE A 190 4.31 -16.90 14.64
C ILE A 190 5.47 -16.80 13.66
N VAL A 191 6.28 -15.76 13.80
CA VAL A 191 7.47 -15.52 12.98
C VAL A 191 8.69 -15.88 13.82
N ALA A 192 9.57 -16.72 13.28
CA ALA A 192 10.84 -17.04 13.94
C ALA A 192 11.83 -15.87 13.80
N GLU A 193 12.57 -15.58 14.88
CA GLU A 193 13.68 -14.63 14.89
C GLU A 193 14.80 -15.14 13.95
N HIS A 194 15.25 -14.28 13.04
CA HIS A 194 16.21 -14.62 11.97
C HIS A 194 17.13 -13.44 11.63
N GLY A 195 17.32 -12.51 12.57
CA GLY A 195 18.10 -11.28 12.38
C GLY A 195 19.61 -11.49 12.49
N THR A 196 20.05 -12.51 13.22
CA THR A 196 21.48 -12.84 13.40
C THR A 196 21.87 -14.17 12.72
N PRO A 197 23.15 -14.37 12.37
CA PRO A 197 23.64 -15.64 11.81
C PRO A 197 23.31 -16.86 12.67
N LEU A 198 23.39 -16.69 13.99
CA LEU A 198 23.08 -17.73 14.97
C LEU A 198 21.58 -18.06 14.99
N GLU A 199 20.71 -17.05 14.93
CA GLU A 199 19.26 -17.25 14.83
C GLU A 199 18.87 -17.96 13.52
N VAL A 200 19.50 -17.59 12.40
CA VAL A 200 19.30 -18.27 11.11
C VAL A 200 19.75 -19.73 11.21
N GLN A 201 20.90 -20.00 11.84
CA GLN A 201 21.36 -21.37 12.09
C GLN A 201 20.31 -22.20 12.86
N TRP A 202 19.80 -21.68 13.98
CA TRP A 202 18.76 -22.39 14.75
C TRP A 202 17.49 -22.64 13.94
N CYS A 203 17.04 -21.64 13.16
CA CYS A 203 15.89 -21.79 12.28
C CYS A 203 16.09 -22.89 11.23
N LEU A 204 17.25 -22.92 10.57
CA LEU A 204 17.56 -23.95 9.58
C LEU A 204 17.74 -25.33 10.23
N GLN A 205 18.35 -25.41 11.41
CA GLN A 205 18.47 -26.66 12.16
C GLN A 205 17.11 -27.22 12.58
N ARG A 206 16.16 -26.39 13.03
CA ARG A 206 14.76 -26.83 13.27
C ARG A 206 14.11 -27.38 12.00
N ARG A 207 14.38 -26.78 10.83
CA ARG A 207 13.89 -27.28 9.53
C ARG A 207 14.47 -28.66 9.21
N GLY A 208 15.77 -28.85 9.41
CA GLY A 208 16.43 -30.14 9.25
C GLY A 208 15.85 -31.23 10.16
N LEU A 209 15.58 -30.89 11.41
CA LEU A 209 14.98 -31.81 12.38
C LEU A 209 13.53 -32.17 12.00
N ALA A 210 12.76 -31.21 11.49
CA ALA A 210 11.41 -31.48 10.97
C ALA A 210 11.43 -32.41 9.74
N PHE A 211 12.39 -32.25 8.82
CA PHE A 211 12.59 -33.19 7.69
C PHE A 211 12.98 -34.59 8.16
N PHE A 212 13.85 -34.69 9.17
CA PHE A 212 14.26 -35.95 9.78
C PHE A 212 13.08 -36.66 10.48
N MET A 213 12.27 -35.93 11.25
CA MET A 213 11.07 -36.46 11.92
C MET A 213 10.00 -36.96 10.94
N CYS A 214 9.94 -36.38 9.74
CA CYS A 214 9.04 -36.81 8.68
C CYS A 214 9.63 -37.92 7.78
N GLY A 215 10.92 -38.21 7.90
CA GLY A 215 11.60 -39.26 7.13
C GLY A 215 11.82 -38.90 5.66
N PHE A 216 12.00 -37.60 5.34
CA PHE A 216 12.24 -37.15 3.97
C PHE A 216 13.71 -36.82 3.67
N MET A 217 14.51 -36.53 4.69
CA MET A 217 15.94 -36.22 4.57
C MET A 217 16.68 -36.67 5.84
N GLU A 218 17.91 -37.15 5.71
CA GLU A 218 18.78 -37.42 6.84
C GLU A 218 19.27 -36.11 7.50
N TRP A 219 19.40 -36.15 8.84
CA TRP A 219 19.90 -35.02 9.62
C TRP A 219 21.30 -34.58 9.16
N GLU A 220 22.19 -35.54 8.90
CA GLU A 220 23.56 -35.23 8.49
C GLU A 220 23.63 -34.49 7.14
N THR A 221 22.77 -34.84 6.18
CA THR A 221 22.72 -34.19 4.87
C THR A 221 22.27 -32.74 5.00
N HIS A 222 21.21 -32.50 5.77
CA HIS A 222 20.74 -31.14 6.01
C HIS A 222 21.75 -30.30 6.79
N GLU A 223 22.37 -30.87 7.84
CA GLU A 223 23.35 -30.15 8.65
C GLU A 223 24.62 -29.82 7.86
N LYS A 224 25.07 -30.71 6.97
CA LYS A 224 26.16 -30.47 6.03
C LYS A 224 25.89 -29.25 5.13
N TRP A 225 24.65 -29.02 4.72
CA TRP A 225 24.26 -27.83 3.95
C TRP A 225 24.28 -26.56 4.80
N VAL A 226 23.66 -26.59 5.98
CA VAL A 226 23.66 -25.44 6.91
C VAL A 226 25.08 -25.03 7.29
N ALA A 227 25.94 -26.01 7.59
CA ALA A 227 27.35 -25.76 7.88
C ALA A 227 28.12 -25.18 6.68
N SER A 228 27.78 -25.56 5.44
CA SER A 228 28.37 -24.96 4.24
C SER A 228 27.98 -23.49 4.09
N LEU A 229 26.72 -23.13 4.32
CA LEU A 229 26.24 -21.76 4.27
C LEU A 229 26.93 -20.86 5.32
N LEU A 230 27.04 -21.34 6.57
CA LEU A 230 27.69 -20.59 7.65
C LEU A 230 29.20 -20.48 7.46
N ARG A 231 29.83 -21.47 6.82
CA ARG A 231 31.25 -21.41 6.45
C ARG A 231 31.51 -20.32 5.41
N CYS A 232 30.62 -20.14 4.43
CA CYS A 232 30.71 -19.05 3.47
C CYS A 232 30.54 -17.68 4.15
N LEU A 233 29.70 -17.58 5.18
CA LEU A 233 29.58 -16.34 5.95
C LEU A 233 30.84 -15.99 6.75
N SER A 234 31.58 -17.02 7.17
CA SER A 234 32.74 -16.91 8.07
C SER A 234 34.09 -17.00 7.34
N SER A 235 34.11 -17.07 6.01
CA SER A 235 35.34 -17.18 5.23
C SER A 235 36.05 -15.83 5.09
N ASP A 236 37.38 -15.85 5.18
CA ASP A 236 38.21 -14.67 4.96
C ASP A 236 38.03 -14.11 3.55
N VAL A 237 37.81 -12.81 3.47
CA VAL A 237 37.56 -12.12 2.20
C VAL A 237 38.90 -11.85 1.50
N PRO A 238 39.10 -12.30 0.25
CA PRO A 238 40.29 -11.96 -0.53
C PRO A 238 40.44 -10.42 -0.69
N PRO A 239 41.68 -9.90 -0.73
CA PRO A 239 41.90 -8.47 -0.87
C PRO A 239 41.27 -7.96 -2.17
N GLY A 240 40.46 -6.90 -2.05
CA GLY A 240 39.68 -6.38 -3.16
C GLY A 240 38.33 -7.06 -3.35
N TYR A 241 37.74 -7.66 -2.31
CA TYR A 241 36.38 -8.21 -2.38
C TYR A 241 35.55 -7.87 -1.13
N ALA A 242 34.22 -7.91 -1.22
CA ALA A 242 33.31 -7.66 -0.10
C ALA A 242 32.91 -8.98 0.62
N PRO A 243 32.64 -8.95 1.94
CA PRO A 243 32.17 -10.13 2.69
C PRO A 243 30.78 -10.58 2.22
N ILE A 244 30.54 -11.89 2.27
CA ILE A 244 29.25 -12.50 1.90
C ILE A 244 28.17 -12.06 2.89
N SER A 245 27.04 -11.57 2.39
CA SER A 245 25.91 -11.10 3.20
C SER A 245 24.92 -12.22 3.56
N MET A 246 24.18 -12.01 4.65
CA MET A 246 23.10 -12.93 5.08
C MET A 246 22.02 -13.12 4.00
N GLN A 247 21.66 -12.06 3.27
CA GLN A 247 20.65 -12.12 2.22
C GLN A 247 21.09 -13.01 1.04
N GLN A 248 22.37 -13.02 0.70
CA GLN A 248 22.92 -13.88 -0.36
C GLN A 248 22.83 -15.37 0.04
N ILE A 249 23.10 -15.68 1.30
CA ILE A 249 22.97 -17.06 1.82
C ILE A 249 21.51 -17.52 1.82
N LEU A 250 20.57 -16.65 2.22
CA LEU A 250 19.15 -16.98 2.20
C LEU A 250 18.63 -17.18 0.76
N ARG A 251 19.14 -16.42 -0.20
CA ARG A 251 18.85 -16.62 -1.62
C ARG A 251 19.40 -17.96 -2.11
N ALA A 252 20.65 -18.30 -1.78
CA ALA A 252 21.25 -19.59 -2.12
C ALA A 252 20.46 -20.77 -1.52
N ASP A 253 19.98 -20.63 -0.28
CA ASP A 253 19.08 -21.61 0.34
C ASP A 253 17.72 -21.72 -0.36
N SER A 254 17.16 -20.61 -0.86
CA SER A 254 15.91 -20.66 -1.63
C SER A 254 16.08 -21.37 -2.97
N GLU A 255 17.19 -21.12 -3.67
CA GLU A 255 17.46 -21.68 -5.00
C GLU A 255 17.71 -23.20 -4.95
N ILE A 256 18.44 -23.70 -3.94
CA ILE A 256 18.67 -25.15 -3.84
C ILE A 256 17.35 -25.90 -3.62
N PHE A 257 16.43 -25.36 -2.81
CA PHE A 257 15.12 -25.98 -2.59
C PHE A 257 14.19 -25.85 -3.81
N LEU A 258 14.34 -24.81 -4.63
CA LEU A 258 13.65 -24.72 -5.92
C LEU A 258 14.18 -25.77 -6.92
N LEU A 259 15.50 -26.02 -6.93
CA LEU A 259 16.08 -27.11 -7.72
C LEU A 259 15.61 -28.48 -7.26
N LEU A 260 15.57 -28.72 -5.94
CA LEU A 260 14.97 -29.93 -5.37
C LEU A 260 13.50 -30.07 -5.78
N ALA A 261 12.73 -28.98 -5.76
CA ALA A 261 11.32 -29.00 -6.18
C ALA A 261 11.11 -29.33 -7.67
N ARG A 262 12.10 -29.02 -8.52
CA ARG A 262 12.06 -29.37 -9.96
C ARG A 262 12.46 -30.83 -10.21
N GLU A 263 13.42 -31.36 -9.46
CA GLU A 263 14.04 -32.66 -9.74
C GLU A 263 13.48 -33.82 -8.89
N VAL A 264 12.93 -33.56 -7.70
CA VAL A 264 12.35 -34.58 -6.83
C VAL A 264 11.03 -35.08 -7.42
N LYS A 265 10.97 -36.37 -7.75
CA LYS A 265 9.75 -37.01 -8.25
C LYS A 265 8.93 -37.60 -7.09
N ARG A 266 9.60 -38.10 -6.05
CA ARG A 266 8.95 -38.67 -4.86
C ARG A 266 9.59 -38.13 -3.59
N VAL A 267 8.77 -37.51 -2.74
CA VAL A 267 9.22 -36.97 -1.43
C VAL A 267 9.35 -38.08 -0.38
N LYS A 268 8.56 -39.16 -0.49
CA LYS A 268 8.63 -40.33 0.40
C LYS A 268 9.75 -41.29 -0.03
N PRO A 269 10.37 -42.02 0.92
CA PRO A 269 11.38 -43.01 0.59
C PRO A 269 10.81 -44.13 -0.30
N ASP A 270 11.65 -44.64 -1.20
CA ASP A 270 11.29 -45.78 -2.05
C ASP A 270 11.22 -47.08 -1.21
N SER A 271 10.71 -48.16 -1.81
CA SER A 271 10.66 -49.51 -1.23
C SER A 271 12.02 -50.06 -0.75
N SER A 272 13.13 -49.48 -1.25
CA SER A 272 14.52 -49.76 -0.85
C SER A 272 15.03 -48.89 0.30
N GLY A 273 14.22 -47.95 0.80
CA GLY A 273 14.59 -47.01 1.88
C GLY A 273 15.42 -45.81 1.43
N VAL A 274 15.71 -45.66 0.13
CA VAL A 274 16.49 -44.54 -0.41
C VAL A 274 15.63 -43.28 -0.49
N MET A 275 16.11 -42.18 0.11
CA MET A 275 15.48 -40.87 0.08
C MET A 275 16.03 -40.05 -1.10
N GLU A 276 15.20 -39.75 -2.10
CA GLU A 276 15.60 -39.01 -3.31
C GLU A 276 16.13 -37.60 -2.98
N MET A 277 15.59 -36.94 -1.95
CA MET A 277 16.05 -35.61 -1.53
C MET A 277 17.49 -35.62 -1.01
N ASP A 278 17.94 -36.68 -0.33
CA ASP A 278 19.33 -36.78 0.15
C ASP A 278 20.33 -36.89 -1.00
N VAL A 279 19.98 -37.65 -2.03
CA VAL A 279 20.83 -37.83 -3.23
C VAL A 279 21.00 -36.50 -3.97
N LEU A 280 19.89 -35.78 -4.17
CA LEU A 280 19.90 -34.50 -4.89
C LEU A 280 20.54 -33.38 -4.07
N MET A 281 20.31 -33.34 -2.76
CA MET A 281 20.94 -32.35 -1.88
C MET A 281 22.46 -32.52 -1.85
N ASN A 282 22.96 -33.76 -1.80
CA ASN A 282 24.41 -34.02 -1.86
C ASN A 282 25.00 -33.74 -3.24
N ARG A 283 24.24 -33.91 -4.33
CA ARG A 283 24.69 -33.56 -5.69
C ARG A 283 24.84 -32.05 -5.89
N HIS A 284 23.86 -31.27 -5.42
CA HIS A 284 23.78 -29.83 -5.66
C HIS A 284 24.41 -28.97 -4.55
N ARG A 285 24.97 -29.60 -3.50
CA ARG A 285 25.64 -28.91 -2.38
C ARG A 285 26.88 -28.12 -2.80
N ASP A 286 27.57 -28.52 -3.86
CA ASP A 286 28.70 -27.77 -4.40
C ASP A 286 28.19 -26.53 -5.12
N LEU A 287 28.25 -25.38 -4.43
CA LEU A 287 27.85 -24.05 -4.91
C LEU A 287 28.50 -23.62 -6.24
N ARG A 288 29.52 -24.35 -6.74
CA ARG A 288 30.20 -24.10 -8.02
C ARG A 288 29.50 -24.74 -9.22
N ASN A 289 28.56 -25.67 -9.00
CA ASN A 289 27.91 -26.47 -10.05
C ASN A 289 26.44 -26.07 -10.29
N LEU A 290 25.98 -24.96 -9.72
CA LEU A 290 24.62 -24.46 -9.93
C LEU A 290 24.49 -23.84 -11.33
N PRO A 291 23.56 -24.28 -12.19
CA PRO A 291 23.41 -23.75 -13.53
C PRO A 291 22.76 -22.36 -13.51
N GLY A 292 23.47 -21.37 -14.06
CA GLY A 292 22.97 -20.01 -14.31
C GLY A 292 23.19 -19.05 -13.14
N SER A 293 23.98 -18.00 -13.40
CA SER A 293 24.21 -16.79 -12.56
C SER A 293 25.10 -16.89 -11.31
N LEU A 294 25.61 -18.06 -10.91
CA LEU A 294 26.55 -18.14 -9.78
C LEU A 294 27.69 -19.14 -10.09
N ASN A 295 28.45 -18.88 -11.16
CA ASN A 295 29.78 -19.47 -11.25
C ASN A 295 30.58 -18.92 -10.06
N GLY A 296 31.33 -19.79 -9.36
CA GLY A 296 31.98 -19.51 -8.07
C GLY A 296 33.01 -18.37 -8.01
N VAL A 297 33.03 -17.48 -9.00
CA VAL A 297 33.76 -16.21 -9.05
C VAL A 297 32.86 -15.02 -8.65
N ASP A 298 31.52 -15.13 -8.74
CA ASP A 298 30.58 -14.00 -8.50
C ASP A 298 30.04 -13.88 -7.05
N LEU A 299 30.51 -14.71 -6.11
CA LEU A 299 30.30 -14.48 -4.67
C LEU A 299 31.26 -13.42 -4.10
N LEU A 300 32.15 -12.92 -4.94
CA LEU A 300 33.19 -11.96 -4.61
C LEU A 300 32.98 -10.75 -5.55
N VAL A 301 32.53 -9.61 -5.00
CA VAL A 301 32.44 -8.31 -5.72
C VAL A 301 33.84 -7.70 -5.87
N SER A 302 34.39 -7.59 -7.09
CA SER A 302 35.72 -6.99 -7.26
C SER A 302 35.73 -5.52 -6.79
N ALA A 303 36.69 -5.19 -5.95
CA ALA A 303 37.00 -3.88 -5.43
C ALA A 303 38.41 -3.53 -5.95
N GLY A 304 38.42 -2.91 -7.11
CA GLY A 304 39.60 -2.35 -7.75
C GLY A 304 39.19 -1.53 -8.96
N PRO A 305 39.83 -0.37 -9.22
CA PRO A 305 39.44 0.54 -10.28
C PRO A 305 39.77 -0.11 -11.63
N VAL A 306 38.77 -0.21 -12.52
CA VAL A 306 39.08 -0.36 -13.95
C VAL A 306 39.59 1.00 -14.40
N THR A 307 40.90 1.17 -14.36
CA THR A 307 41.62 2.27 -14.99
C THR A 307 41.43 2.15 -16.50
N PHE A 308 40.70 3.09 -17.10
CA PHE A 308 40.92 3.41 -18.51
C PHE A 308 42.19 4.25 -18.58
N ASP A 309 43.22 3.66 -19.18
CA ASP A 309 44.51 4.27 -19.40
C ASP A 309 44.36 5.41 -20.43
N ALA A 310 44.74 6.62 -20.02
CA ALA A 310 44.59 7.85 -20.77
C ALA A 310 45.94 8.27 -21.35
N THR A 311 46.38 7.64 -22.44
CA THR A 311 47.41 8.19 -23.33
C THR A 311 47.31 7.54 -24.71
N VAL A 312 46.82 8.27 -25.73
CA VAL A 312 47.45 8.48 -27.06
C VAL A 312 46.65 9.56 -27.80
N GLU A 313 47.29 10.72 -27.89
CA GLU A 313 47.32 11.73 -28.96
C GLU A 313 46.07 12.46 -29.48
N HIS A 314 46.17 13.78 -29.39
CA HIS A 314 45.44 14.80 -30.13
C HIS A 314 45.61 14.66 -31.65
N GLU A 315 44.51 14.79 -32.40
CA GLU A 315 44.51 15.56 -33.65
C GLU A 315 43.37 16.58 -33.64
N THR A 316 43.76 17.81 -33.97
CA THR A 316 43.02 19.07 -33.90
C THR A 316 42.52 19.52 -35.28
N LEU A 317 41.61 20.51 -35.28
CA LEU A 317 41.24 21.45 -36.37
C LEU A 317 40.19 20.94 -37.38
N ASP A 318 39.28 21.73 -37.95
CA ASP A 318 38.96 23.16 -37.90
C ASP A 318 37.63 23.31 -38.66
N TRP A 319 36.72 24.22 -38.27
CA TRP A 319 35.74 24.75 -39.23
C TRP A 319 35.40 26.21 -38.91
N THR A 320 36.17 27.12 -39.52
CA THR A 320 35.72 28.48 -39.84
C THR A 320 36.02 28.77 -41.32
N ASN A 321 35.06 29.44 -41.99
CA ASN A 321 35.00 29.90 -43.40
C ASN A 321 34.37 28.87 -44.37
N GLY A 322 33.38 29.18 -45.19
CA GLY A 322 32.74 30.44 -45.53
C GLY A 322 31.52 30.21 -46.44
N VAL A 323 30.70 31.26 -46.53
CA VAL A 323 29.48 31.43 -47.32
C VAL A 323 29.73 31.28 -48.83
N THR A 324 28.81 30.63 -49.56
CA THR A 324 28.08 31.16 -50.77
C THR A 324 27.25 30.05 -51.43
N ASP A 325 25.92 30.19 -51.38
CA ASP A 325 24.99 30.10 -52.54
C ASP A 325 23.58 29.68 -52.10
N ALA A 326 22.64 30.62 -52.24
CA ALA A 326 21.19 30.36 -52.30
C ALA A 326 20.74 30.67 -53.75
N PRO A 327 19.73 29.97 -54.32
CA PRO A 327 18.35 30.43 -54.05
C PRO A 327 17.21 29.38 -54.16
N ALA A 328 16.06 29.81 -53.62
CA ALA A 328 14.66 29.59 -54.08
C ALA A 328 13.81 28.38 -53.57
N SER A 329 12.99 28.70 -52.54
CA SER A 329 11.51 28.72 -52.56
C SER A 329 10.67 27.61 -51.88
N VAL A 330 9.70 28.12 -51.08
CA VAL A 330 8.37 27.60 -50.63
C VAL A 330 8.33 26.77 -49.31
N PRO A 331 7.28 26.89 -48.45
CA PRO A 331 7.04 27.92 -47.42
C PRO A 331 7.03 27.36 -45.99
N ALA A 332 7.10 28.25 -44.99
CA ALA A 332 7.02 27.91 -43.56
C ALA A 332 5.65 27.31 -43.18
N LEU A 333 5.66 26.09 -42.63
CA LEU A 333 4.53 25.51 -41.88
C LEU A 333 4.86 25.57 -40.38
N SER A 334 3.96 26.20 -39.65
CA SER A 334 3.90 26.35 -38.21
C SER A 334 4.13 25.03 -37.47
N HIS A 335 5.21 24.94 -36.69
CA HIS A 335 5.29 23.96 -35.61
C HIS A 335 4.40 24.43 -34.46
N THR A 336 3.13 24.03 -34.51
CA THR A 336 2.29 23.85 -33.34
C THR A 336 2.96 22.81 -32.46
N THR A 337 3.65 23.25 -31.41
CA THR A 337 4.15 22.38 -30.36
C THR A 337 2.95 21.91 -29.55
N THR A 338 2.34 20.82 -30.00
CA THR A 338 1.38 20.04 -29.22
C THR A 338 2.02 19.72 -27.89
N ALA A 339 1.27 20.05 -26.83
CA ALA A 339 1.48 19.57 -25.47
C ALA A 339 1.93 18.11 -25.49
N ALA A 340 2.84 17.74 -24.59
CA ALA A 340 3.20 16.36 -24.33
C ALA A 340 1.92 15.52 -24.25
N SER A 341 1.59 14.85 -25.34
CA SER A 341 0.54 13.86 -25.35
C SER A 341 1.00 12.82 -24.36
N ASP A 342 0.19 12.55 -23.33
CA ASP A 342 0.17 11.26 -22.67
C ASP A 342 0.35 10.19 -23.77
N THR A 343 1.55 9.61 -23.86
CA THR A 343 1.76 8.41 -24.65
C THR A 343 0.87 7.37 -24.01
N VAL A 344 -0.32 7.15 -24.59
CA VAL A 344 -1.28 6.16 -24.12
C VAL A 344 -0.57 4.82 -24.20
N SER A 345 0.00 4.37 -23.09
CA SER A 345 0.44 2.99 -22.92
C SER A 345 -0.78 2.11 -23.18
N GLY A 346 -0.75 1.34 -24.25
CA GLY A 346 -1.82 0.43 -24.62
C GLY A 346 -2.25 -0.47 -23.46
N VAL A 347 -3.54 -0.82 -23.42
CA VAL A 347 -4.10 -1.74 -22.43
C VAL A 347 -4.00 -3.16 -22.96
N ILE A 348 -3.46 -4.05 -22.14
CA ILE A 348 -3.39 -5.49 -22.38
C ILE A 348 -4.37 -6.16 -21.42
N ILE A 349 -5.28 -6.96 -21.95
CA ILE A 349 -6.23 -7.74 -21.15
C ILE A 349 -5.79 -9.20 -21.21
N ASP A 350 -5.46 -9.80 -20.07
CA ASP A 350 -5.06 -11.21 -19.96
C ASP A 350 -6.17 -12.02 -19.29
N VAL A 351 -6.74 -12.95 -20.05
CA VAL A 351 -7.80 -13.87 -19.64
C VAL A 351 -7.17 -15.23 -19.36
N PHE A 352 -7.53 -15.85 -18.23
CA PHE A 352 -6.84 -17.02 -17.66
C PHE A 352 -5.41 -16.71 -17.18
N ALA A 353 -5.23 -15.52 -16.60
CA ALA A 353 -3.92 -14.96 -16.31
C ALA A 353 -3.05 -15.82 -15.35
N GLY A 354 -3.62 -16.77 -14.61
CA GLY A 354 -2.89 -17.68 -13.73
C GLY A 354 -2.14 -16.95 -12.62
N ASP A 355 -0.80 -16.90 -12.72
CA ASP A 355 0.07 -16.16 -11.80
C ASP A 355 0.37 -14.71 -12.26
N ALA A 356 -0.27 -14.31 -13.37
CA ALA A 356 -0.14 -13.04 -14.08
C ALA A 356 1.31 -12.74 -14.51
N ALA A 357 2.09 -13.76 -14.87
CA ALA A 357 3.45 -13.59 -15.39
C ALA A 357 3.48 -12.70 -16.64
N PHE A 358 2.55 -12.89 -17.58
CA PHE A 358 2.46 -12.06 -18.77
C PHE A 358 2.11 -10.60 -18.44
N CYS A 359 1.11 -10.36 -17.58
CA CYS A 359 0.76 -9.00 -17.15
C CYS A 359 1.94 -8.27 -16.49
N LYS A 360 2.75 -8.96 -15.68
CA LYS A 360 3.97 -8.37 -15.08
C LYS A 360 4.97 -7.95 -16.16
N ALA A 361 5.16 -8.79 -17.17
CA ALA A 361 6.09 -8.53 -18.25
C ALA A 361 5.59 -7.41 -19.19
N ALA A 362 4.29 -7.40 -19.51
CA ALA A 362 3.61 -6.29 -20.19
C ALA A 362 3.78 -4.96 -19.43
N HIS A 363 3.59 -4.99 -18.11
CA HIS A 363 3.80 -3.83 -17.24
C HIS A 363 5.26 -3.36 -17.24
N LYS A 364 6.23 -4.30 -17.25
CA LYS A 364 7.67 -3.98 -17.39
C LYS A 364 8.00 -3.36 -18.74
N ALA A 365 7.30 -3.77 -19.80
CA ALA A 365 7.42 -3.24 -21.16
C ALA A 365 6.67 -1.90 -21.37
N GLY A 366 6.07 -1.32 -20.32
CA GLY A 366 5.40 -0.02 -20.38
C GLY A 366 3.93 -0.07 -20.81
N PHE A 367 3.33 -1.26 -20.92
CA PHE A 367 1.89 -1.43 -21.16
C PHE A 367 1.10 -1.49 -19.86
N ARG A 368 -0.18 -1.09 -19.88
CA ARG A 368 -1.08 -1.32 -18.73
C ARG A 368 -1.74 -2.69 -18.87
N ALA A 369 -1.64 -3.55 -17.86
CA ALA A 369 -2.17 -4.90 -17.94
C ALA A 369 -3.33 -5.14 -16.94
N LEU A 370 -4.44 -5.70 -17.42
CA LEU A 370 -5.57 -6.18 -16.62
C LEU A 370 -5.58 -7.71 -16.65
N ALA A 371 -5.61 -8.34 -15.47
CA ALA A 371 -5.56 -9.79 -15.33
C ALA A 371 -6.89 -10.35 -14.83
N PHE A 372 -7.45 -11.35 -15.51
CA PHE A 372 -8.69 -12.04 -15.15
C PHE A 372 -8.43 -13.55 -15.02
N ASP A 373 -8.87 -14.16 -13.93
CA ASP A 373 -8.78 -15.62 -13.72
C ASP A 373 -9.92 -16.12 -12.80
N LEU A 374 -10.30 -17.40 -12.90
CA LEU A 374 -11.32 -18.00 -12.03
C LEU A 374 -10.87 -18.05 -10.56
N LYS A 375 -9.59 -18.36 -10.31
CA LYS A 375 -9.06 -18.48 -8.94
C LYS A 375 -7.77 -17.67 -8.81
N PRO A 376 -7.82 -16.45 -8.26
CA PRO A 376 -6.63 -15.65 -8.02
C PRO A 376 -5.87 -16.24 -6.82
N GLN A 377 -5.08 -17.30 -7.04
CA GLN A 377 -4.20 -17.86 -6.03
C GLN A 377 -2.76 -17.83 -6.54
N ARG A 378 -1.85 -17.30 -5.70
CA ARG A 378 -0.37 -17.22 -5.87
C ARG A 378 0.20 -16.01 -6.62
N ALA A 379 -0.59 -15.12 -7.21
CA ALA A 379 -0.04 -13.95 -7.91
C ALA A 379 0.28 -12.76 -6.98
N GLN A 380 1.45 -12.12 -7.18
CA GLN A 380 1.79 -10.81 -6.59
C GLN A 380 1.22 -9.63 -7.40
N PHE A 381 0.61 -9.90 -8.56
CA PHE A 381 -0.05 -8.93 -9.42
C PHE A 381 -1.57 -8.98 -9.17
N PRO A 382 -2.30 -7.85 -9.20
CA PRO A 382 -3.74 -7.84 -8.96
C PRO A 382 -4.48 -8.62 -10.07
N ILE A 383 -5.10 -9.75 -9.70
CA ILE A 383 -5.94 -10.57 -10.58
C ILE A 383 -7.39 -10.43 -10.14
N GLN A 384 -8.27 -10.17 -11.10
CA GLN A 384 -9.71 -10.07 -10.89
C GLN A 384 -10.34 -11.46 -11.02
N PRO A 385 -11.05 -11.96 -9.98
CA PRO A 385 -11.78 -13.21 -10.08
C PRO A 385 -12.90 -13.08 -11.12
N LEU A 386 -12.90 -13.93 -12.14
CA LEU A 386 -13.91 -13.94 -13.21
C LEU A 386 -14.09 -15.35 -13.79
N ASP A 387 -15.32 -15.85 -13.79
CA ASP A 387 -15.76 -17.08 -14.46
C ASP A 387 -16.46 -16.76 -15.78
N ILE A 388 -15.70 -16.80 -16.88
CA ILE A 388 -16.24 -16.52 -18.22
C ILE A 388 -17.30 -17.54 -18.68
N THR A 389 -17.48 -18.68 -18.00
CA THR A 389 -18.55 -19.64 -18.33
C THR A 389 -19.93 -19.15 -17.87
N GLN A 390 -19.97 -18.16 -16.97
CA GLN A 390 -21.20 -17.49 -16.58
C GLN A 390 -21.49 -16.35 -17.57
N ALA A 391 -22.64 -16.38 -18.23
CA ALA A 391 -23.05 -15.38 -19.22
C ALA A 391 -23.00 -13.92 -18.69
N ASP A 392 -23.26 -13.73 -17.39
CA ASP A 392 -23.25 -12.40 -16.77
C ASP A 392 -21.83 -11.86 -16.56
N GLU A 393 -20.87 -12.72 -16.23
CA GLU A 393 -19.46 -12.34 -16.04
C GLU A 393 -18.74 -12.18 -17.38
N LEU A 394 -19.11 -13.01 -18.36
CA LEU A 394 -18.73 -12.84 -19.76
C LEU A 394 -19.16 -11.46 -20.30
N ALA A 395 -20.39 -11.02 -20.00
CA ALA A 395 -20.90 -9.71 -20.41
C ALA A 395 -20.05 -8.54 -19.87
N VAL A 396 -19.56 -8.62 -18.63
CA VAL A 396 -18.67 -7.60 -18.06
C VAL A 396 -17.38 -7.49 -18.87
N LEU A 397 -16.77 -8.63 -19.24
CA LEU A 397 -15.54 -8.62 -20.02
C LEU A 397 -15.76 -8.11 -21.45
N LEU A 398 -16.89 -8.45 -22.06
CA LEU A 398 -17.31 -7.93 -23.38
C LEU A 398 -17.54 -6.41 -23.35
N GLU A 399 -18.17 -5.89 -22.29
CA GLU A 399 -18.35 -4.45 -22.07
C GLU A 399 -17.00 -3.75 -21.88
N VAL A 400 -16.09 -4.32 -21.08
CA VAL A 400 -14.73 -3.78 -20.90
C VAL A 400 -14.00 -3.66 -22.23
N ILE A 401 -14.02 -4.73 -23.05
CA ILE A 401 -13.37 -4.74 -24.37
C ILE A 401 -14.03 -3.71 -25.31
N SER A 402 -15.36 -3.58 -25.30
CA SER A 402 -16.09 -2.59 -26.10
C SER A 402 -15.75 -1.15 -25.71
N GLU A 403 -15.83 -0.82 -24.42
CA GLU A 403 -15.61 0.53 -23.90
C GLU A 403 -14.15 0.98 -24.10
N HIS A 404 -13.22 0.03 -24.07
CA HIS A 404 -11.79 0.31 -24.12
C HIS A 404 -11.16 -0.07 -25.47
N ALA A 405 -11.95 -0.38 -26.50
CA ALA A 405 -11.44 -0.87 -27.77
C ALA A 405 -10.36 0.01 -28.42
N GLY A 406 -10.52 1.34 -28.33
CA GLY A 406 -9.53 2.29 -28.86
C GLY A 406 -8.23 2.40 -28.07
N ALA A 407 -8.17 1.84 -26.86
CA ALA A 407 -6.99 1.82 -25.99
C ALA A 407 -6.43 0.41 -25.75
N THR A 408 -7.21 -0.63 -26.03
CA THR A 408 -6.80 -2.03 -25.88
C THR A 408 -5.90 -2.44 -27.04
N SER A 409 -4.63 -2.71 -26.74
CA SER A 409 -3.65 -3.18 -27.72
C SER A 409 -3.73 -4.67 -27.98
N LEU A 410 -4.06 -5.47 -26.95
CA LEU A 410 -4.16 -6.92 -27.09
C LEU A 410 -5.08 -7.52 -26.03
N VAL A 411 -5.99 -8.42 -26.45
CA VAL A 411 -6.64 -9.38 -25.56
C VAL A 411 -5.90 -10.71 -25.67
N GLN A 412 -5.26 -11.13 -24.59
CA GLN A 412 -4.55 -12.40 -24.51
C GLN A 412 -5.38 -13.44 -23.76
N PHE A 413 -5.37 -14.67 -24.26
CA PHE A 413 -5.85 -15.86 -23.56
C PHE A 413 -4.64 -16.71 -23.17
N THR A 414 -4.33 -16.71 -21.87
CA THR A 414 -3.32 -17.59 -21.28
C THR A 414 -3.91 -19.00 -21.12
N VAL A 415 -3.06 -20.04 -21.03
CA VAL A 415 -3.54 -21.44 -21.01
C VAL A 415 -4.45 -21.68 -19.78
N PRO A 416 -5.73 -22.08 -19.96
CA PRO A 416 -6.61 -22.36 -18.83
C PRO A 416 -6.05 -23.53 -18.01
N CYS A 417 -5.86 -23.34 -16.70
CA CYS A 417 -5.34 -24.40 -15.83
C CYS A 417 -6.41 -25.49 -15.63
N LEU A 418 -6.38 -26.52 -16.48
CA LEU A 418 -7.39 -27.60 -16.49
C LEU A 418 -7.43 -28.43 -15.19
N SER A 419 -6.37 -28.42 -14.39
CA SER A 419 -6.37 -29.10 -13.08
C SER A 419 -7.44 -28.55 -12.14
N THR A 420 -7.78 -27.28 -12.27
CA THR A 420 -8.84 -26.59 -11.50
C THR A 420 -10.25 -26.84 -12.00
N PHE A 421 -10.40 -27.30 -13.25
CA PHE A 421 -11.69 -27.53 -13.92
C PHE A 421 -12.11 -29.01 -13.92
N PHE A 422 -11.17 -29.94 -13.68
CA PHE A 422 -11.40 -31.39 -13.70
C PHE A 422 -11.17 -32.09 -12.35
N THR A 423 -11.44 -31.43 -11.21
CA THR A 423 -11.43 -32.10 -9.90
C THR A 423 -12.78 -32.74 -9.57
N SER A 424 -12.83 -34.07 -9.74
CA SER A 424 -13.77 -35.06 -9.18
C SER A 424 -15.21 -34.66 -8.80
N LYS A 425 -16.17 -35.31 -9.47
CA LYS A 425 -17.64 -35.47 -9.23
C LYS A 425 -18.64 -34.61 -10.02
N THR A 426 -18.22 -33.58 -10.74
CA THR A 426 -19.11 -32.80 -11.65
C THR A 426 -18.46 -32.43 -12.99
N GLY A 427 -17.38 -33.11 -13.40
CA GLY A 427 -16.74 -32.93 -14.71
C GLY A 427 -17.62 -33.44 -15.86
N SER A 428 -18.71 -32.75 -16.12
CA SER A 428 -19.56 -32.94 -17.28
C SER A 428 -18.88 -32.30 -18.48
N TRP A 429 -18.84 -33.00 -19.61
CA TRP A 429 -18.48 -32.45 -20.93
C TRP A 429 -19.17 -31.11 -21.21
N SER A 430 -20.34 -30.85 -20.61
CA SER A 430 -21.07 -29.59 -20.71
C SER A 430 -20.31 -28.36 -20.21
N PHE A 431 -19.43 -28.46 -19.20
CA PHE A 431 -18.68 -27.29 -18.72
C PHE A 431 -17.57 -26.89 -19.71
N ALA A 432 -16.89 -27.89 -20.28
CA ALA A 432 -15.89 -27.65 -21.32
C ALA A 432 -16.53 -27.04 -22.58
N GLU A 433 -17.74 -27.49 -22.95
CA GLU A 433 -18.53 -26.88 -24.03
C GLU A 433 -18.89 -25.42 -23.73
N LEU A 434 -19.39 -25.12 -22.53
CA LEU A 434 -19.69 -23.74 -22.10
C LEU A 434 -18.45 -22.82 -22.12
N LEU A 435 -17.29 -23.35 -21.71
CA LEU A 435 -16.03 -22.61 -21.74
C LEU A 435 -15.57 -22.34 -23.19
N VAL A 436 -15.74 -23.30 -24.09
CA VAL A 436 -15.46 -23.12 -25.52
C VAL A 436 -16.38 -22.06 -26.12
N ASP A 437 -17.68 -22.11 -25.80
CA ASP A 437 -18.66 -21.13 -26.29
C ASP A 437 -18.34 -19.72 -25.79
N ALA A 438 -17.94 -19.57 -24.51
CA ALA A 438 -17.56 -18.28 -23.94
C ALA A 438 -16.30 -17.68 -24.59
N VAL A 439 -15.26 -18.49 -24.81
CA VAL A 439 -14.04 -18.07 -25.54
C VAL A 439 -14.39 -17.69 -26.98
N PHE A 440 -15.23 -18.46 -27.66
CA PHE A 440 -15.69 -18.16 -29.01
C PHE A 440 -16.44 -16.82 -29.09
N GLN A 441 -17.31 -16.53 -28.11
CA GLN A 441 -18.01 -15.26 -27.99
C GLN A 441 -17.04 -14.09 -27.79
N LEU A 442 -16.03 -14.23 -26.91
CA LEU A 442 -15.01 -13.20 -26.70
C LEU A 442 -14.19 -12.93 -27.97
N CYS A 443 -13.71 -13.99 -28.64
CA CYS A 443 -12.95 -13.86 -29.88
C CYS A 443 -13.78 -13.21 -30.99
N SER A 444 -15.06 -13.61 -31.13
CA SER A 444 -15.99 -13.03 -32.12
C SER A 444 -16.28 -11.57 -31.82
N HIS A 445 -16.40 -11.20 -30.55
CA HIS A 445 -16.61 -9.83 -30.12
C HIS A 445 -15.37 -8.95 -30.31
N CYS A 446 -14.18 -9.44 -29.96
CA CYS A 446 -12.91 -8.77 -30.26
C CYS A 446 -12.80 -8.48 -31.76
N ARG A 447 -13.17 -9.46 -32.60
CA ARG A 447 -13.22 -9.30 -34.06
C ARG A 447 -14.23 -8.24 -34.51
N ALA A 448 -15.43 -8.22 -33.94
CA ALA A 448 -16.46 -7.24 -34.28
C ALA A 448 -16.06 -5.80 -33.92
N VAL A 449 -15.32 -5.63 -32.82
CA VAL A 449 -14.89 -4.32 -32.32
C VAL A 449 -13.48 -3.93 -32.82
N GLY A 450 -12.78 -4.83 -33.51
CA GLY A 450 -11.48 -4.58 -34.14
C GLY A 450 -10.27 -4.64 -33.21
N VAL A 451 -10.39 -5.32 -32.06
CA VAL A 451 -9.31 -5.47 -31.06
C VAL A 451 -8.50 -6.74 -31.36
N PRO A 452 -7.16 -6.67 -31.49
CA PRO A 452 -6.32 -7.85 -31.70
C PRO A 452 -6.39 -8.81 -30.51
N PHE A 453 -6.30 -10.12 -30.79
CA PHE A 453 -6.26 -11.12 -29.72
C PHE A 453 -5.29 -12.28 -30.01
N ALA A 454 -4.76 -12.89 -28.94
CA ALA A 454 -3.78 -13.96 -29.01
C ALA A 454 -4.11 -15.11 -28.05
N ILE A 455 -3.93 -16.34 -28.49
CA ILE A 455 -4.02 -17.55 -27.66
C ILE A 455 -2.61 -18.10 -27.48
N LEU A 456 -2.09 -18.07 -26.24
CA LEU A 456 -0.74 -18.54 -25.94
C LEU A 456 -0.70 -20.05 -25.73
N HIS A 457 0.35 -20.68 -26.25
CA HIS A 457 0.67 -22.10 -26.09
C HIS A 457 -0.53 -23.06 -26.27
N PRO A 458 -1.35 -22.92 -27.34
CA PRO A 458 -2.52 -23.79 -27.50
C PRO A 458 -2.11 -25.28 -27.60
N ALA A 459 -0.93 -25.59 -28.11
CA ALA A 459 -0.43 -26.96 -28.22
C ALA A 459 -0.17 -27.64 -26.86
N THR A 460 0.13 -26.89 -25.79
CA THR A 460 0.48 -27.44 -24.48
C THR A 460 -0.75 -27.80 -23.62
N SER A 461 -1.97 -27.50 -24.07
CA SER A 461 -3.20 -27.78 -23.32
C SER A 461 -4.19 -28.64 -24.10
N ARG A 462 -4.67 -29.71 -23.46
CA ARG A 462 -5.69 -30.61 -24.00
C ARG A 462 -7.02 -29.93 -24.31
N PHE A 463 -7.29 -28.76 -23.73
CA PHE A 463 -8.50 -27.97 -24.00
C PHE A 463 -8.57 -27.53 -25.46
N TRP A 464 -7.47 -27.02 -26.01
CA TRP A 464 -7.42 -26.52 -27.38
C TRP A 464 -7.42 -27.64 -28.44
N HIS A 465 -7.16 -28.89 -28.03
CA HIS A 465 -7.26 -30.09 -28.87
C HIS A 465 -8.71 -30.61 -29.01
N MET A 466 -9.68 -30.01 -28.33
CA MET A 466 -11.08 -30.42 -28.47
C MET A 466 -11.60 -30.12 -29.90
N PRO A 467 -12.46 -30.99 -30.48
CA PRO A 467 -12.95 -30.81 -31.85
C PRO A 467 -13.60 -29.43 -32.10
N SER A 468 -14.28 -28.87 -31.10
CA SER A 468 -14.89 -27.54 -31.19
C SER A 468 -13.85 -26.40 -31.27
N CYS A 469 -12.75 -26.49 -30.51
CA CYS A 469 -11.62 -25.55 -30.63
C CYS A 469 -10.89 -25.68 -31.97
N GLN A 470 -10.72 -26.92 -32.46
CA GLN A 470 -10.11 -27.14 -33.78
C GLN A 470 -10.96 -26.56 -34.92
N ARG A 471 -12.29 -26.65 -34.84
CA ARG A 471 -13.18 -25.96 -35.78
C ARG A 471 -13.02 -24.44 -35.72
N PHE A 472 -12.84 -23.86 -34.52
CA PHE A 472 -12.56 -22.43 -34.38
C PHE A 472 -11.25 -22.03 -35.07
N PHE A 473 -10.15 -22.74 -34.85
CA PHE A 473 -8.87 -22.47 -35.53
C PHE A 473 -8.94 -22.63 -37.05
N GLN A 474 -9.84 -23.48 -37.56
CA GLN A 474 -10.07 -23.67 -39.00
C GLN A 474 -11.02 -22.64 -39.61
N ALA A 475 -11.95 -22.09 -38.82
CA ALA A 475 -12.97 -21.14 -39.28
C ALA A 475 -12.55 -19.67 -39.12
N ALA A 476 -11.55 -19.39 -38.27
CA ALA A 476 -11.06 -18.04 -38.02
C ALA A 476 -9.82 -17.73 -38.88
N ASP A 477 -9.78 -16.54 -39.49
CA ASP A 477 -8.67 -16.02 -40.31
C ASP A 477 -7.47 -15.59 -39.44
N GLY A 478 -6.97 -16.49 -38.58
CA GLY A 478 -5.83 -16.25 -37.70
C GLY A 478 -4.57 -16.97 -38.17
N GLU A 479 -3.41 -16.47 -37.71
CA GLU A 479 -2.10 -16.97 -38.11
C GLU A 479 -1.32 -17.47 -36.90
N TRP A 480 -0.53 -18.52 -37.10
CA TRP A 480 0.46 -18.99 -36.13
C TRP A 480 1.70 -18.10 -36.20
N THR A 481 2.15 -17.57 -35.07
CA THR A 481 3.29 -16.64 -34.99
C THR A 481 4.49 -17.25 -34.25
N THR A 482 5.67 -16.69 -34.49
CA THR A 482 6.93 -17.09 -33.83
C THR A 482 7.42 -15.97 -32.91
N PHE A 483 8.16 -16.33 -31.87
CA PHE A 483 8.82 -15.38 -30.99
C PHE A 483 10.32 -15.38 -31.33
N ASP A 484 10.87 -14.30 -31.87
CA ASP A 484 12.31 -14.26 -32.16
C ASP A 484 13.17 -13.97 -30.92
N GLN A 485 12.56 -13.60 -29.78
CA GLN A 485 13.21 -13.65 -28.47
C GLN A 485 12.18 -14.02 -27.41
N CYS A 486 12.50 -15.04 -26.62
CA CYS A 486 11.76 -15.36 -25.42
C CYS A 486 11.68 -14.11 -24.51
N MET A 487 10.48 -13.57 -24.31
CA MET A 487 10.17 -12.49 -23.34
C MET A 487 10.46 -12.91 -21.87
N HIS A 488 10.95 -14.13 -21.67
CA HIS A 488 11.43 -14.71 -20.41
C HIS A 488 12.94 -15.03 -20.41
N GLY A 489 13.73 -14.56 -21.39
CA GLY A 489 15.20 -14.60 -21.35
C GLY A 489 15.85 -15.99 -21.41
N GLY A 490 15.12 -17.02 -21.85
CA GLY A 490 15.68 -18.36 -22.07
C GLY A 490 15.96 -18.60 -23.55
N ALA A 491 17.20 -18.95 -23.90
CA ALA A 491 17.50 -19.49 -25.22
C ALA A 491 16.88 -20.90 -25.31
N GLN A 492 15.81 -21.06 -26.11
CA GLN A 492 15.35 -22.37 -26.54
C GLN A 492 15.29 -22.45 -28.06
N VAL A 493 15.84 -23.57 -28.52
CA VAL A 493 15.94 -24.04 -29.90
C VAL A 493 14.54 -24.27 -30.46
N ASP A 494 14.35 -23.89 -31.73
CA ASP A 494 13.25 -24.21 -32.65
C ASP A 494 12.33 -25.35 -32.19
N ASP A 495 11.22 -25.02 -31.51
CA ASP A 495 10.16 -25.98 -31.25
C ASP A 495 8.80 -25.33 -31.57
N VAL A 496 8.18 -25.78 -32.67
CA VAL A 496 6.87 -25.35 -33.20
C VAL A 496 5.73 -25.53 -32.17
N LEU A 497 6.00 -26.18 -31.03
CA LEU A 497 5.06 -26.49 -29.95
C LEU A 497 4.74 -25.30 -29.03
N SER A 498 5.44 -24.16 -29.12
CA SER A 498 5.19 -22.96 -28.31
C SER A 498 4.62 -21.76 -29.08
N SER A 499 4.35 -21.91 -30.39
CA SER A 499 3.81 -20.81 -31.20
C SER A 499 2.42 -20.38 -30.75
N PRO A 500 2.18 -19.08 -30.46
CA PRO A 500 0.83 -18.58 -30.21
C PRO A 500 0.01 -18.54 -31.51
N TRP A 501 -1.31 -18.61 -31.35
CA TRP A 501 -2.27 -18.39 -32.44
C TRP A 501 -2.86 -17.00 -32.29
N THR A 502 -2.74 -16.17 -33.32
CA THR A 502 -3.02 -14.73 -33.26
C THR A 502 -4.00 -14.29 -34.34
N TRP A 503 -4.87 -13.33 -33.99
CA TRP A 503 -5.73 -12.64 -34.94
C TRP A 503 -5.55 -11.13 -34.81
N SER A 504 -5.45 -10.45 -35.96
CA SER A 504 -5.21 -9.00 -36.07
C SER A 504 -5.93 -8.41 -37.26
N THR A 505 -6.26 -7.12 -37.20
CA THR A 505 -6.90 -6.36 -38.29
C THR A 505 -5.91 -5.93 -39.38
N LYS A 506 -4.59 -6.00 -39.11
CA LYS A 506 -3.52 -5.70 -40.07
C LYS A 506 -3.12 -7.00 -40.79
N HIS A 507 -3.69 -7.25 -41.97
CA HIS A 507 -3.04 -8.19 -42.89
C HIS A 507 -1.73 -7.57 -43.38
N CYS A 508 -0.59 -8.02 -42.84
CA CYS A 508 0.72 -7.66 -43.38
C CYS A 508 0.84 -8.21 -44.80
N THR A 509 0.65 -7.36 -45.80
CA THR A 509 1.00 -7.64 -47.20
C THR A 509 2.52 -7.52 -47.34
N HIS A 510 3.26 -8.54 -46.95
CA HIS A 510 4.68 -8.68 -47.29
C HIS A 510 4.95 -10.09 -47.82
N ASP A 511 5.81 -10.15 -48.85
CA ASP A 511 6.03 -11.28 -49.74
C ASP A 511 6.35 -12.62 -49.04
N ALA A 512 5.82 -13.70 -49.61
CA ALA A 512 5.77 -15.06 -49.08
C ALA A 512 7.13 -15.81 -49.00
N HIS A 513 8.26 -15.11 -48.86
CA HIS A 513 9.61 -15.71 -48.91
C HIS A 513 10.49 -15.48 -47.68
N THR A 514 9.97 -14.92 -46.59
CA THR A 514 10.70 -14.83 -45.30
C THR A 514 9.93 -15.58 -44.21
N PRO A 515 10.44 -16.71 -43.69
CA PRO A 515 9.72 -17.56 -42.76
C PRO A 515 10.00 -17.16 -41.30
N THR A 516 9.64 -15.95 -40.88
CA THR A 516 9.44 -15.58 -39.46
C THR A 516 8.49 -14.39 -39.40
N LYS A 517 7.30 -14.58 -38.84
CA LYS A 517 6.36 -13.47 -38.53
C LYS A 517 6.50 -13.19 -37.05
N ASP A 518 7.20 -12.10 -36.72
CA ASP A 518 7.42 -11.68 -35.35
C ASP A 518 6.09 -11.32 -34.66
N PHE A 519 5.87 -11.86 -33.46
CA PHE A 519 4.65 -11.65 -32.67
C PHE A 519 4.33 -10.16 -32.44
N SER A 520 5.35 -9.33 -32.21
CA SER A 520 5.21 -7.87 -32.03
C SER A 520 4.65 -7.17 -33.26
N ASP A 521 5.05 -7.62 -34.45
CA ASP A 521 4.66 -7.00 -35.71
C ASP A 521 3.21 -7.34 -36.08
N VAL A 522 2.81 -8.59 -35.86
CA VAL A 522 1.44 -9.07 -36.11
C VAL A 522 0.43 -8.42 -35.16
N CYS A 523 0.79 -8.30 -33.88
CA CYS A 523 -0.07 -7.69 -32.85
C CYS A 523 0.09 -6.16 -32.74
N GLY A 524 1.03 -5.55 -33.47
CA GLY A 524 1.32 -4.11 -33.39
C GLY A 524 1.83 -3.64 -32.02
N LEU A 525 2.47 -4.54 -31.26
CA LEU A 525 3.03 -4.28 -29.93
C LEU A 525 4.42 -3.62 -30.04
N LEU A 526 4.48 -2.45 -30.65
CA LEU A 526 5.69 -1.63 -30.62
C LEU A 526 5.69 -0.82 -29.32
N PRO A 527 6.78 -0.84 -28.52
CA PRO A 527 6.88 0.00 -27.35
C PRO A 527 6.74 1.47 -27.75
N PRO A 528 6.05 2.31 -26.96
CA PRO A 528 5.98 3.73 -27.23
C PRO A 528 7.40 4.32 -27.20
N THR A 529 7.86 4.75 -28.37
CA THR A 529 9.17 5.39 -28.68
C THR A 529 10.39 4.46 -28.78
N GLU A 530 10.88 4.31 -30.01
CA GLU A 530 12.08 3.53 -30.37
C GLU A 530 13.43 4.22 -30.03
N HIS A 531 13.42 5.32 -29.28
CA HIS A 531 14.65 6.10 -29.00
C HIS A 531 14.80 6.53 -27.54
N SER A 532 14.43 5.70 -26.58
CA SER A 532 14.96 5.83 -25.22
C SER A 532 15.42 4.47 -24.71
N PRO A 533 16.69 4.31 -24.32
CA PRO A 533 17.14 3.08 -23.70
C PRO A 533 16.26 2.83 -22.47
N VAL A 534 15.60 1.68 -22.43
CA VAL A 534 14.87 1.21 -21.25
C VAL A 534 15.93 0.92 -20.19
N LEU A 535 16.31 1.96 -19.45
CA LEU A 535 17.15 1.87 -18.27
C LEU A 535 16.26 1.31 -17.16
N GLU A 536 16.50 0.04 -16.78
CA GLU A 536 15.98 -0.46 -15.51
C GLU A 536 16.67 0.30 -14.39
N VAL A 537 16.00 1.32 -13.84
CA VAL A 537 16.49 2.04 -12.67
C VAL A 537 16.29 1.13 -11.46
N VAL A 538 17.28 0.28 -11.22
CA VAL A 538 17.38 -0.48 -9.98
C VAL A 538 17.89 0.48 -8.90
N TRP A 539 17.00 0.86 -7.99
CA TRP A 539 17.39 1.63 -6.79
C TRP A 539 18.10 0.70 -5.82
N ILE A 540 19.40 0.52 -6.02
CA ILE A 540 20.27 -0.17 -5.07
C ILE A 540 20.65 0.86 -4.02
N GLY A 541 20.08 0.73 -2.82
CA GLY A 541 20.52 1.50 -1.67
C GLY A 541 21.98 1.13 -1.36
N ILE A 542 22.92 2.00 -1.73
CA ILE A 542 24.32 1.84 -1.35
C ILE A 542 24.43 2.27 0.11
N PRO A 543 24.73 1.38 1.07
CA PRO A 543 25.04 1.79 2.42
C PRO A 543 26.29 2.67 2.37
N ARG A 544 26.16 3.88 2.90
CA ARG A 544 27.20 4.91 2.91
C ARG A 544 27.58 5.15 4.36
N GLU A 545 28.87 5.29 4.64
CA GLU A 545 29.32 5.85 5.92
C GLU A 545 28.70 7.24 6.12
N PRO A 546 28.35 7.66 7.36
CA PRO A 546 27.64 8.91 7.61
C PRO A 546 28.26 10.14 6.92
N ASP A 547 29.59 10.21 6.87
CA ASP A 547 30.33 11.30 6.22
C ASP A 547 30.32 11.23 4.69
N ASP A 548 30.31 10.03 4.11
CA ASP A 548 30.14 9.86 2.66
C ASP A 548 28.68 10.14 2.27
N PHE A 549 27.71 9.74 3.10
CA PHE A 549 26.31 10.09 2.91
C PHE A 549 26.11 11.61 2.96
N LEU A 550 26.65 12.30 3.98
CA LEU A 550 26.56 13.76 4.09
C LEU A 550 27.22 14.44 2.89
N ARG A 551 28.43 14.04 2.49
CA ARG A 551 29.11 14.60 1.31
C ARG A 551 28.33 14.35 0.02
N ARG A 552 27.80 13.15 -0.18
CA ARG A 552 26.97 12.79 -1.35
C ARG A 552 25.63 13.51 -1.36
N ALA A 553 24.98 13.67 -0.20
CA ALA A 553 23.73 14.39 -0.06
C ALA A 553 23.91 15.90 -0.32
N VAL A 554 25.05 16.47 0.12
CA VAL A 554 25.42 17.85 -0.21
C VAL A 554 25.72 17.98 -1.71
N ALA A 555 26.47 17.03 -2.29
CA ALA A 555 26.82 17.03 -3.71
C ALA A 555 25.62 16.78 -4.65
N ALA A 556 24.65 15.96 -4.24
CA ALA A 556 23.40 15.70 -4.97
C ALA A 556 22.46 16.91 -5.00
N GLY A 557 22.77 17.96 -4.22
CA GLY A 557 21.96 19.15 -4.12
C GLY A 557 20.72 18.94 -3.25
N HIS A 558 20.00 20.04 -3.01
CA HIS A 558 18.85 20.05 -2.12
C HIS A 558 17.71 19.18 -2.71
N PRO A 559 17.11 18.19 -2.01
CA PRO A 559 16.11 17.26 -2.57
C PRO A 559 14.87 17.92 -3.19
N LYS A 560 14.64 19.19 -2.85
CA LYS A 560 13.59 20.02 -3.44
C LYS A 560 13.90 20.47 -4.88
N SER A 561 15.09 20.19 -5.43
CA SER A 561 15.36 20.25 -6.87
C SER A 561 14.47 19.27 -7.66
N LEU A 562 13.90 18.25 -7.01
CA LEU A 562 12.83 17.42 -7.56
C LEU A 562 11.47 18.15 -7.65
N LEU A 563 11.28 19.27 -6.94
CA LEU A 563 10.13 20.18 -7.16
C LEU A 563 10.40 21.21 -8.26
N ASP A 564 11.62 21.27 -8.80
CA ASP A 564 11.96 22.05 -10.00
C ASP A 564 11.71 21.24 -11.29
N VAL A 565 11.15 20.03 -11.18
CA VAL A 565 10.47 19.35 -12.30
C VAL A 565 9.35 20.27 -12.80
N GLU A 566 9.16 20.32 -14.13
CA GLU A 566 8.23 21.22 -14.83
C GLU A 566 6.98 21.51 -14.01
N ALA A 567 6.74 22.79 -13.77
CA ALA A 567 5.65 23.21 -12.90
C ALA A 567 4.30 22.76 -13.50
N ASP A 568 3.52 22.00 -12.73
CA ASP A 568 2.12 21.67 -13.05
C ASP A 568 1.45 22.89 -13.73
N PRO A 569 1.05 22.78 -15.02
CA PRO A 569 0.51 23.90 -15.79
C PRO A 569 -0.68 24.56 -15.09
N HIS A 570 -1.49 23.78 -14.38
CA HIS A 570 -2.62 24.30 -13.61
C HIS A 570 -2.16 25.12 -12.40
N MET A 571 -1.08 24.71 -11.74
CA MET A 571 -0.52 25.47 -10.62
C MET A 571 0.10 26.78 -11.10
N THR A 572 0.79 26.76 -12.24
CA THR A 572 1.32 27.98 -12.88
C THR A 572 0.20 28.94 -13.26
N LEU A 573 -0.89 28.44 -13.86
CA LEU A 573 -2.10 29.20 -14.15
C LEU A 573 -2.69 29.87 -12.90
N LEU A 574 -2.79 29.14 -11.78
CA LEU A 574 -3.29 29.72 -10.52
C LEU A 574 -2.38 30.80 -9.96
N ILE A 575 -1.06 30.63 -10.06
CA ILE A 575 -0.08 31.64 -9.64
C ILE A 575 -0.20 32.89 -10.52
N ASP A 576 -0.33 32.71 -11.82
CA ASP A 576 -0.54 33.81 -12.75
C ASP A 576 -1.86 34.52 -12.47
N ASN A 577 -2.96 33.82 -12.24
CA ASN A 577 -4.23 34.41 -11.84
C ASN A 577 -4.12 35.22 -10.54
N LEU A 578 -3.35 34.73 -9.55
CA LEU A 578 -3.16 35.42 -8.27
C LEU A 578 -2.23 36.64 -8.39
N LEU A 579 -1.14 36.53 -9.13
CA LEU A 579 -0.04 37.51 -9.13
C LEU A 579 -0.08 38.46 -10.33
N ASN A 580 -0.52 38.00 -11.50
CA ASN A 580 -0.81 38.86 -12.65
C ASN A 580 -2.23 39.42 -12.50
N SER A 581 -2.34 40.51 -11.75
CA SER A 581 -3.31 41.53 -12.14
C SER A 581 -2.81 42.05 -13.48
N SER A 582 -3.31 41.50 -14.60
CA SER A 582 -2.94 41.96 -15.93
C SER A 582 -3.06 43.48 -15.96
N VAL A 583 -1.92 44.15 -16.10
CA VAL A 583 -1.79 45.62 -16.24
C VAL A 583 -2.54 46.13 -17.49
N LYS A 584 -3.21 45.25 -18.25
CA LYS A 584 -3.99 45.61 -19.43
C LYS A 584 -5.51 45.54 -19.26
N GLN A 585 -6.11 44.66 -18.42
CA GLN A 585 -7.57 44.59 -18.23
C GLN A 585 -7.94 43.86 -16.91
N PRO A 586 -8.19 44.57 -15.79
CA PRO A 586 -8.74 43.97 -14.58
C PRO A 586 -10.15 43.38 -14.80
N ASP A 587 -10.92 43.92 -15.73
CA ASP A 587 -12.32 43.53 -15.97
C ASP A 587 -12.52 42.33 -16.91
N LYS A 588 -11.44 41.64 -17.31
CA LYS A 588 -11.53 40.53 -18.28
C LYS A 588 -12.52 39.44 -17.82
N GLY A 589 -12.46 39.05 -16.55
CA GLY A 589 -13.38 38.05 -15.99
C GLY A 589 -14.83 38.52 -16.01
N LEU A 590 -15.08 39.78 -15.67
CA LEU A 590 -16.43 40.35 -15.66
C LEU A 590 -17.00 40.51 -17.07
N HIS A 591 -16.16 40.93 -18.04
CA HIS A 591 -16.51 41.02 -19.44
C HIS A 591 -16.85 39.64 -20.04
N GLU A 592 -16.08 38.59 -19.72
CA GLU A 592 -16.42 37.23 -20.14
C GLU A 592 -17.72 36.74 -19.48
N VAL A 593 -17.96 37.02 -18.20
CA VAL A 593 -19.25 36.68 -17.56
C VAL A 593 -20.42 37.41 -18.22
N GLN A 594 -20.26 38.68 -18.60
CA GLN A 594 -21.27 39.44 -19.35
C GLN A 594 -21.53 38.81 -20.73
N ARG A 595 -20.47 38.51 -21.48
CA ARG A 595 -20.56 37.81 -22.76
C ARG A 595 -21.25 36.45 -22.64
N TRP A 596 -20.96 35.68 -21.59
CA TRP A 596 -21.62 34.40 -21.36
C TRP A 596 -23.08 34.56 -20.95
N THR A 597 -23.44 35.68 -20.32
CA THR A 597 -24.84 36.03 -20.00
C THR A 597 -25.64 36.36 -21.26
N GLU A 598 -25.03 37.06 -22.22
CA GLU A 598 -25.60 37.28 -23.55
C GLU A 598 -25.77 35.96 -24.29
N LEU A 599 -24.71 35.13 -24.36
CA LEU A 599 -24.76 33.81 -24.98
C LEU A 599 -25.82 32.89 -24.36
N ARG A 600 -26.01 32.96 -23.03
CA ARG A 600 -27.09 32.22 -22.34
C ARG A 600 -28.47 32.65 -22.82
N SER A 601 -28.65 33.94 -23.09
CA SER A 601 -29.91 34.48 -23.58
C SER A 601 -30.19 33.99 -25.01
N ASP A 602 -29.17 33.97 -25.87
CA ASP A 602 -29.28 33.46 -27.24
C ASP A 602 -29.60 31.96 -27.28
N LEU A 603 -29.04 31.18 -26.35
CA LEU A 603 -29.25 29.73 -26.26
C LEU A 603 -30.55 29.34 -25.53
N SER A 604 -31.32 30.30 -25.00
CA SER A 604 -32.47 30.01 -24.13
C SER A 604 -33.56 29.18 -24.83
N GLU A 605 -33.90 29.51 -26.09
CA GLU A 605 -34.92 28.75 -26.84
C GLU A 605 -34.47 27.31 -27.10
N SER A 606 -33.20 27.12 -27.48
CA SER A 606 -32.63 25.79 -27.72
C SER A 606 -32.54 24.97 -26.42
N GLN A 607 -32.25 25.63 -25.30
CA GLN A 607 -32.22 25.00 -23.98
C GLN A 607 -33.60 24.48 -23.59
N ASP A 608 -34.66 25.25 -23.83
CA ASP A 608 -36.04 24.85 -23.52
C ASP A 608 -36.53 23.71 -24.41
N LEU A 609 -36.06 23.62 -25.66
CA LEU A 609 -36.30 22.45 -26.52
C LEU A 609 -35.59 21.21 -25.97
N CYS A 610 -34.31 21.31 -25.60
CA CYS A 610 -33.55 20.19 -25.06
C CYS A 610 -34.16 19.69 -23.74
N LYS A 611 -34.63 20.59 -22.86
CA LYS A 611 -35.29 20.25 -21.59
C LYS A 611 -36.50 19.33 -21.76
N LYS A 612 -37.23 19.41 -22.89
CA LYS A 612 -38.40 18.55 -23.15
C LYS A 612 -38.03 17.09 -23.40
N GLU A 613 -36.80 16.82 -23.82
CA GLU A 613 -36.31 15.46 -24.06
C GLU A 613 -35.77 14.80 -22.79
N TRP A 614 -35.57 15.56 -21.71
CA TRP A 614 -35.00 15.04 -20.48
C TRP A 614 -36.00 14.16 -19.72
N PRO A 615 -35.53 13.13 -19.00
CA PRO A 615 -36.38 12.42 -18.06
C PRO A 615 -37.00 13.39 -17.04
N ILE A 616 -38.26 13.16 -16.66
CA ILE A 616 -39.05 14.07 -15.81
C ILE A 616 -38.30 14.47 -14.52
N HIS A 617 -37.70 13.49 -13.83
CA HIS A 617 -36.98 13.75 -12.58
C HIS A 617 -35.65 14.51 -12.82
N VAL A 618 -35.01 14.32 -13.97
CA VAL A 618 -33.78 15.06 -14.33
C VAL A 618 -34.13 16.52 -14.61
N ALA A 619 -35.22 16.78 -15.34
CA ALA A 619 -35.73 18.13 -15.55
C ALA A 619 -36.09 18.84 -14.25
N GLN A 620 -36.68 18.13 -13.29
CA GLN A 620 -36.99 18.70 -11.96
C GLN A 620 -35.73 19.01 -11.13
N VAL A 621 -34.69 18.17 -11.17
CA VAL A 621 -33.46 18.38 -10.36
C VAL A 621 -32.56 19.44 -10.99
N LEU A 622 -32.41 19.45 -12.31
CA LEU A 622 -31.57 20.43 -13.00
C LEU A 622 -32.27 21.77 -13.22
N ASP A 623 -33.60 21.78 -13.30
CA ASP A 623 -34.53 22.93 -13.41
C ASP A 623 -33.98 24.15 -14.17
N ALA A 624 -33.26 25.02 -13.48
CA ALA A 624 -32.74 26.29 -14.01
C ALA A 624 -31.33 26.22 -14.64
N LYS A 625 -30.60 25.10 -14.50
CA LYS A 625 -29.20 24.97 -14.94
C LYS A 625 -29.06 25.07 -16.47
N PRO A 626 -28.20 25.96 -17.00
CA PRO A 626 -28.05 26.16 -18.44
C PRO A 626 -27.01 25.17 -18.98
N THR A 627 -27.45 23.93 -19.22
CA THR A 627 -26.57 22.84 -19.62
C THR A 627 -25.94 23.06 -21.01
N LEU A 628 -26.65 23.67 -21.95
CA LEU A 628 -26.12 23.99 -23.28
C LEU A 628 -25.04 25.06 -23.22
N LEU A 629 -25.23 26.08 -22.38
CA LEU A 629 -24.18 27.08 -22.12
C LEU A 629 -22.93 26.38 -21.58
N MET A 630 -23.10 25.48 -20.60
CA MET A 630 -21.98 24.74 -20.03
C MET A 630 -21.27 23.88 -21.09
N ASP A 631 -22.00 23.23 -21.99
CA ASP A 631 -21.43 22.41 -23.08
C ASP A 631 -20.60 23.24 -24.06
N GLU A 632 -21.15 24.37 -24.47
CA GLU A 632 -20.50 25.32 -25.38
C GLU A 632 -19.22 25.88 -24.74
N LEU A 633 -19.28 26.31 -23.47
CA LEU A 633 -18.11 26.83 -22.76
C LEU A 633 -17.01 25.78 -22.58
N LEU A 634 -17.37 24.54 -22.21
CA LEU A 634 -16.40 23.46 -22.06
C LEU A 634 -15.77 23.08 -23.39
N THR A 635 -16.54 23.11 -24.48
CA THR A 635 -16.03 22.84 -25.84
C THR A 635 -15.11 23.97 -26.33
N GLN A 636 -15.48 25.23 -26.11
CA GLN A 636 -14.67 26.40 -26.48
C GLN A 636 -13.31 26.44 -25.76
N HIS A 637 -13.25 25.95 -24.53
CA HIS A 637 -12.02 25.90 -23.73
C HIS A 637 -11.30 24.54 -23.76
N ASP A 638 -11.68 23.63 -24.67
CA ASP A 638 -11.10 22.28 -24.86
C ASP A 638 -10.98 21.48 -23.55
N PHE A 639 -12.07 21.42 -22.78
CA PHE A 639 -12.13 20.62 -21.57
C PHE A 639 -12.02 19.12 -21.90
N PRO A 640 -11.17 18.33 -21.22
CA PRO A 640 -10.94 16.93 -21.56
C PRO A 640 -12.18 16.03 -21.53
N ASP A 641 -13.11 16.27 -20.60
CA ASP A 641 -14.31 15.45 -20.45
C ASP A 641 -15.47 15.97 -21.31
N ARG A 642 -15.47 15.56 -22.57
CA ARG A 642 -16.49 15.92 -23.58
C ARG A 642 -17.86 15.28 -23.35
N HIS A 643 -17.98 14.36 -22.40
CA HIS A 643 -19.24 13.64 -22.14
C HIS A 643 -19.96 14.11 -20.88
N LEU A 644 -19.39 15.06 -20.13
CA LEU A 644 -19.92 15.52 -18.86
C LEU A 644 -21.37 16.02 -18.98
N VAL A 645 -21.62 16.94 -19.91
CA VAL A 645 -22.95 17.58 -20.04
C VAL A 645 -23.99 16.57 -20.51
N LYS A 646 -23.63 15.69 -21.46
CA LYS A 646 -24.50 14.59 -21.90
C LYS A 646 -24.90 13.68 -20.73
N HIS A 647 -23.96 13.31 -19.87
CA HIS A 647 -24.28 12.50 -18.69
C HIS A 647 -25.08 13.28 -17.64
N MET A 648 -24.86 14.60 -17.54
CA MET A 648 -25.67 15.45 -16.67
C MET A 648 -27.13 15.48 -17.14
N THR A 649 -27.41 15.64 -18.43
CA THR A 649 -28.79 15.71 -19.00
C THR A 649 -29.50 14.35 -19.03
N GLN A 650 -28.77 13.24 -19.11
CA GLN A 650 -29.33 11.89 -18.97
C GLN A 650 -29.49 11.45 -17.51
N GLY A 651 -28.88 12.17 -16.57
CA GLY A 651 -28.66 11.75 -15.19
C GLY A 651 -27.42 10.84 -15.10
N PHE A 652 -26.67 10.98 -14.01
CA PHE A 652 -25.43 10.24 -13.84
C PHE A 652 -25.66 8.78 -13.48
N ARG A 653 -24.96 7.89 -14.18
CA ARG A 653 -24.90 6.47 -13.84
C ARG A 653 -24.07 6.27 -12.57
N LEU A 654 -24.62 5.51 -11.63
CA LEU A 654 -24.02 5.21 -10.33
C LEU A 654 -23.53 3.76 -10.21
N THR A 655 -24.08 2.87 -11.05
CA THR A 655 -23.68 1.46 -11.17
C THR A 655 -23.13 1.16 -12.57
N GLY A 656 -22.43 0.04 -12.69
CA GLY A 656 -21.61 -0.28 -13.85
C GLY A 656 -20.30 0.50 -13.84
N TRP A 657 -19.59 0.52 -14.96
CA TRP A 657 -18.43 1.37 -15.14
C TRP A 657 -18.86 2.83 -15.18
N VAL A 658 -18.31 3.62 -14.26
CA VAL A 658 -18.46 5.07 -14.34
C VAL A 658 -17.63 5.55 -15.54
N CYS A 659 -18.17 6.50 -16.32
CA CYS A 659 -17.49 7.01 -17.50
C CYS A 659 -16.11 7.59 -17.17
N ARG A 660 -15.10 7.19 -17.96
CA ARG A 660 -13.75 7.75 -17.94
C ARG A 660 -13.79 9.21 -18.41
N SER A 661 -13.31 10.11 -17.56
CA SER A 661 -13.36 11.56 -17.82
C SER A 661 -12.12 12.07 -18.56
N GLY A 662 -10.99 11.36 -18.48
CA GLY A 662 -9.69 11.85 -18.96
C GLY A 662 -9.05 12.91 -18.06
N LEU A 663 -9.73 13.34 -16.99
CA LEU A 663 -9.26 14.38 -16.06
C LEU A 663 -8.30 13.82 -15.00
N PHE A 664 -8.41 12.52 -14.72
CA PHE A 664 -7.73 11.88 -13.61
C PHE A 664 -6.84 10.73 -14.11
N PRO A 665 -5.76 10.39 -13.39
CA PRO A 665 -4.94 9.25 -13.72
C PRO A 665 -5.78 7.97 -13.78
N PHE A 666 -5.63 7.23 -14.88
CA PHE A 666 -6.27 5.94 -15.06
C PHE A 666 -5.69 4.91 -14.08
N ASP A 667 -6.57 4.32 -13.28
CA ASP A 667 -6.27 3.32 -12.24
C ASP A 667 -7.57 2.53 -11.98
N PRO A 668 -7.95 1.63 -12.91
CA PRO A 668 -9.28 1.06 -12.94
C PRO A 668 -9.50 0.06 -11.80
N LYS A 669 -10.64 0.21 -11.13
CA LYS A 669 -11.19 -0.69 -10.12
C LYS A 669 -12.54 -1.19 -10.63
N PRO A 670 -12.66 -2.47 -11.00
CA PRO A 670 -13.89 -3.01 -11.55
C PRO A 670 -15.01 -3.06 -10.50
N PRO A 671 -16.28 -3.21 -10.93
CA PRO A 671 -17.36 -3.61 -10.04
C PRO A 671 -17.00 -4.93 -9.33
N ALA A 672 -17.23 -5.00 -8.02
CA ALA A 672 -16.96 -6.19 -7.22
C ALA A 672 -18.06 -7.27 -7.36
N SER A 673 -19.20 -6.93 -7.96
CA SER A 673 -20.31 -7.85 -8.19
C SER A 673 -21.17 -7.39 -9.37
N THR A 674 -21.88 -8.33 -9.99
CA THR A 674 -22.88 -8.05 -11.04
C THR A 674 -24.25 -7.70 -10.43
N LEU A 675 -25.07 -6.98 -11.22
CA LEU A 675 -26.42 -6.59 -10.84
C LEU A 675 -27.32 -7.81 -10.58
N LYS A 676 -27.29 -8.80 -11.47
CA LYS A 676 -28.11 -10.01 -11.38
C LYS A 676 -27.82 -10.82 -10.11
N SER A 677 -26.54 -10.94 -9.74
CA SER A 677 -26.14 -11.56 -8.47
C SER A 677 -26.74 -10.83 -7.26
N GLN A 678 -26.68 -9.50 -7.24
CA GLN A 678 -27.26 -8.71 -6.14
C GLN A 678 -28.79 -8.76 -6.09
N LEU A 679 -29.47 -8.78 -7.24
CA LEU A 679 -30.92 -8.91 -7.31
C LEU A 679 -31.41 -10.30 -6.85
N SER A 680 -30.66 -11.37 -7.12
CA SER A 680 -31.00 -12.73 -6.64
C SER A 680 -31.13 -12.82 -5.11
N MET A 681 -30.35 -12.00 -4.39
CA MET A 681 -30.34 -11.92 -2.93
C MET A 681 -31.10 -10.70 -2.38
N ALA A 682 -31.66 -9.85 -3.24
CA ALA A 682 -32.25 -8.56 -2.84
C ALA A 682 -33.46 -8.76 -1.92
N LYS A 683 -34.36 -9.70 -2.23
CA LYS A 683 -35.60 -9.91 -1.46
C LYS A 683 -35.33 -10.20 0.01
N SER A 684 -34.41 -11.13 0.32
CA SER A 684 -34.07 -11.49 1.69
C SER A 684 -33.37 -10.34 2.43
N ARG A 685 -32.43 -9.66 1.75
CA ARG A 685 -31.68 -8.52 2.30
C ARG A 685 -32.59 -7.32 2.57
N ASN A 686 -33.42 -6.93 1.62
CA ASN A 686 -34.36 -5.83 1.74
C ASN A 686 -35.36 -6.07 2.87
N THR A 687 -35.91 -7.29 2.97
CA THR A 687 -36.80 -7.68 4.07
C THR A 687 -36.10 -7.53 5.43
N ALA A 688 -34.85 -7.95 5.53
CA ALA A 688 -34.06 -7.79 6.75
C ALA A 688 -33.79 -6.31 7.08
N THR A 689 -33.49 -5.48 6.08
CA THR A 689 -33.28 -4.03 6.24
C THR A 689 -34.55 -3.32 6.73
N LEU A 690 -35.69 -3.58 6.09
CA LEU A 690 -36.99 -3.01 6.48
C LEU A 690 -37.42 -3.46 7.88
N THR A 691 -37.18 -4.73 8.23
CA THR A 691 -37.45 -5.25 9.58
C THR A 691 -36.56 -4.60 10.64
N LYS A 692 -35.30 -4.27 10.31
CA LYS A 692 -34.42 -3.52 11.21
C LYS A 692 -34.89 -2.08 11.40
N LEU A 693 -35.36 -1.44 10.32
CA LEU A 693 -35.92 -0.09 10.38
C LEU A 693 -37.20 -0.03 11.22
N SER A 694 -38.11 -1.00 11.08
CA SER A 694 -39.37 -1.00 11.84
C SER A 694 -39.13 -1.13 13.36
N LYS A 695 -38.11 -1.90 13.75
CA LYS A 695 -37.69 -2.08 15.15
C LYS A 695 -36.90 -0.90 15.74
N GLN A 696 -36.56 0.12 14.96
CA GLN A 696 -35.80 1.28 15.44
C GLN A 696 -36.62 2.11 16.43
N ALA A 697 -36.04 2.48 17.57
CA ALA A 697 -36.68 3.33 18.57
C ALA A 697 -36.89 4.76 18.02
N PRO A 698 -38.02 5.43 18.32
CA PRO A 698 -38.26 6.81 17.90
C PRO A 698 -37.48 7.79 18.80
N ASP A 699 -36.17 7.85 18.63
CA ASP A 699 -35.31 8.81 19.31
C ASP A 699 -35.35 10.20 18.64
N GLU A 700 -34.75 11.20 19.28
CA GLU A 700 -34.67 12.57 18.73
C GLU A 700 -33.93 12.60 17.38
N VAL A 701 -32.93 11.73 17.20
CA VAL A 701 -32.16 11.61 15.97
C VAL A 701 -33.02 11.08 14.83
N SER A 702 -33.83 10.04 15.06
CA SER A 702 -34.80 9.53 14.08
C SER A 702 -35.86 10.55 13.73
N ARG A 703 -36.34 11.36 14.69
CA ARG A 703 -37.33 12.43 14.41
C ARG A 703 -36.74 13.50 13.51
N ARG A 704 -35.50 13.93 13.76
CA ARG A 704 -34.80 14.91 12.91
C ARG A 704 -34.48 14.34 11.52
N ALA A 705 -34.04 13.08 11.44
CA ALA A 705 -33.80 12.41 10.16
C ALA A 705 -35.08 12.23 9.32
N TRP A 706 -36.24 12.04 9.97
CA TRP A 706 -37.54 12.02 9.31
C TRP A 706 -37.93 13.40 8.79
N ALA A 707 -37.77 14.45 9.61
CA ALA A 707 -38.03 15.83 9.19
C ALA A 707 -37.15 16.24 7.99
N GLU A 708 -35.86 15.90 8.01
CA GLU A 708 -34.95 16.17 6.88
C GLU A 708 -35.35 15.39 5.62
N THR A 709 -35.82 14.14 5.77
CA THR A 709 -36.39 13.37 4.64
C THR A 709 -37.61 14.09 4.03
N LEU A 710 -38.53 14.62 4.83
CA LEU A 710 -39.68 15.36 4.33
C LEU A 710 -39.26 16.63 3.57
N GLU A 711 -38.25 17.35 4.06
CA GLU A 711 -37.67 18.49 3.32
C GLU A 711 -37.03 18.06 1.98
N GLU A 712 -36.41 16.87 1.91
CA GLU A 712 -35.89 16.33 0.64
C GLU A 712 -37.02 15.95 -0.34
N VAL A 713 -38.17 15.48 0.17
CA VAL A 713 -39.37 15.20 -0.65
C VAL A 713 -39.96 16.50 -1.20
N ASP A 714 -40.11 17.53 -0.36
CA ASP A 714 -40.65 18.84 -0.76
C ASP A 714 -39.80 19.50 -1.85
N LYS A 715 -38.48 19.29 -1.82
CA LYS A 715 -37.53 19.77 -2.84
C LYS A 715 -37.48 18.91 -4.10
N GLY A 716 -38.22 17.79 -4.15
CA GLY A 716 -38.22 16.85 -5.28
C GLY A 716 -36.95 16.01 -5.42
N TRP A 717 -36.07 15.98 -4.41
CA TRP A 717 -34.82 15.22 -4.46
C TRP A 717 -35.02 13.71 -4.28
N ILE A 718 -36.11 13.34 -3.62
CA ILE A 718 -36.58 11.97 -3.43
C ILE A 718 -38.10 11.95 -3.62
N GLU A 719 -38.65 10.81 -4.02
CA GLU A 719 -40.08 10.62 -4.27
C GLU A 719 -40.56 9.37 -3.54
N GLU A 720 -41.73 9.41 -2.89
CA GLU A 720 -42.25 8.24 -2.19
C GLU A 720 -42.62 7.11 -3.17
N ASP A 721 -42.22 5.89 -2.82
CA ASP A 721 -42.60 4.67 -3.51
C ASP A 721 -43.40 3.81 -2.53
N GLU A 722 -44.72 3.80 -2.68
CA GLU A 722 -45.63 3.17 -1.72
C GLU A 722 -45.50 1.64 -1.68
N ASN A 723 -45.17 1.01 -2.82
CA ASN A 723 -45.10 -0.46 -2.94
C ASN A 723 -43.98 -0.90 -3.89
N PRO A 724 -42.69 -0.78 -3.49
CA PRO A 724 -41.60 -1.26 -4.31
C PRO A 724 -41.56 -2.79 -4.33
N ASP A 725 -41.34 -3.37 -5.51
CA ASP A 725 -41.05 -4.80 -5.62
C ASP A 725 -39.65 -5.09 -5.05
N LEU A 726 -39.63 -5.71 -3.87
CA LEU A 726 -38.40 -6.00 -3.12
C LEU A 726 -37.45 -6.99 -3.82
N SER A 727 -37.87 -7.64 -4.90
CA SER A 727 -37.02 -8.53 -5.70
C SER A 727 -36.25 -7.82 -6.81
N THR A 728 -36.70 -6.63 -7.22
CA THR A 728 -36.12 -5.87 -8.34
C THR A 728 -35.37 -4.60 -7.90
N VAL A 729 -35.48 -4.22 -6.61
CA VAL A 729 -34.81 -3.03 -6.06
C VAL A 729 -33.77 -3.38 -5.00
N LEU A 730 -32.90 -2.42 -4.67
CA LEU A 730 -31.96 -2.48 -3.55
C LEU A 730 -32.32 -1.39 -2.53
N VAL A 731 -32.69 -1.79 -1.31
CA VAL A 731 -33.15 -0.86 -0.27
C VAL A 731 -31.99 -0.48 0.65
N ALA A 732 -31.48 0.74 0.50
CA ALA A 732 -30.54 1.36 1.42
C ALA A 732 -31.26 1.80 2.71
N LYS A 733 -30.62 1.57 3.85
CA LYS A 733 -31.11 2.04 5.15
C LYS A 733 -30.73 3.51 5.33
N ARG A 734 -31.71 4.40 5.50
CA ARG A 734 -31.43 5.78 5.93
C ARG A 734 -31.40 5.88 7.45
N PHE A 735 -30.38 6.54 7.97
CA PHE A 735 -30.26 6.83 9.40
C PHE A 735 -29.64 8.20 9.64
N GLY A 736 -29.97 8.81 10.78
CA GLY A 736 -29.38 10.08 11.21
C GLY A 736 -28.07 9.85 11.97
N LEU A 737 -27.04 10.62 11.64
CA LEU A 737 -25.79 10.72 12.40
C LEU A 737 -25.75 12.06 13.13
N LEU A 738 -25.64 12.05 14.46
CA LEU A 738 -25.49 13.26 15.26
C LEU A 738 -24.04 13.76 15.19
N GLN A 739 -23.83 14.91 14.53
CA GLN A 739 -22.54 15.59 14.45
C GLN A 739 -22.65 16.97 15.12
N GLY A 740 -22.24 17.04 16.39
CA GLY A 740 -22.45 18.23 17.23
C GLY A 740 -23.96 18.50 17.41
N PRO A 741 -24.46 19.73 17.16
CA PRO A 741 -25.89 20.04 17.28
C PRO A 741 -26.72 19.62 16.06
N LYS A 742 -26.09 19.23 14.93
CA LYS A 742 -26.77 18.91 13.67
C LYS A 742 -26.89 17.40 13.48
N VAL A 743 -28.03 16.95 12.98
CA VAL A 743 -28.21 15.58 12.47
C VAL A 743 -27.97 15.62 10.97
N ARG A 744 -27.19 14.67 10.43
CA ARG A 744 -27.05 14.45 8.99
C ARG A 744 -27.70 13.13 8.62
N VAL A 745 -28.55 13.11 7.59
CA VAL A 745 -29.05 11.86 7.00
C VAL A 745 -27.97 11.15 6.16
N ILE A 746 -27.84 9.84 6.34
CA ILE A 746 -26.91 8.99 5.60
C ILE A 746 -27.66 7.82 5.00
N ASP A 747 -27.39 7.52 3.73
CA ASP A 747 -27.95 6.36 3.01
C ASP A 747 -26.91 5.23 2.98
N ASP A 748 -27.19 4.10 3.63
CA ASP A 748 -26.25 2.97 3.70
C ASP A 748 -26.27 2.12 2.41
N CYS A 749 -25.67 2.67 1.34
CA CYS A 749 -25.49 2.00 0.05
C CYS A 749 -24.51 0.82 0.10
N ARG A 750 -23.75 0.67 1.20
CA ARG A 750 -22.90 -0.50 1.43
C ARG A 750 -23.73 -1.68 1.95
N ALA A 751 -24.64 -1.45 2.90
CA ALA A 751 -25.49 -2.50 3.45
C ALA A 751 -26.44 -3.12 2.42
N CYS A 752 -26.91 -2.35 1.43
CA CYS A 752 -27.70 -2.91 0.32
C CYS A 752 -26.84 -3.46 -0.83
N ALA A 753 -25.51 -3.38 -0.72
CA ALA A 753 -24.51 -3.79 -1.72
C ALA A 753 -24.53 -2.99 -3.03
N PHE A 754 -25.24 -1.86 -3.08
CA PHE A 754 -25.27 -0.98 -4.26
C PHE A 754 -23.86 -0.52 -4.67
N ASN A 755 -23.00 -0.23 -3.69
CA ASN A 755 -21.61 0.18 -3.96
C ASN A 755 -20.73 -0.92 -4.57
N LEU A 756 -21.12 -2.20 -4.49
CA LEU A 756 -20.38 -3.29 -5.15
C LEU A 756 -20.59 -3.30 -6.67
N LEU A 757 -21.65 -2.63 -7.15
CA LEU A 757 -21.98 -2.57 -8.56
C LEU A 757 -21.23 -1.45 -9.30
N ALA A 758 -20.50 -0.59 -8.60
CA ALA A 758 -19.81 0.56 -9.19
C ALA A 758 -18.35 0.22 -9.56
N GLY A 759 -18.00 0.39 -10.83
CA GLY A 759 -16.64 0.32 -11.35
C GLY A 759 -16.07 1.72 -11.54
N ILE A 760 -14.85 1.96 -11.09
CA ILE A 760 -14.17 3.25 -11.12
C ILE A 760 -12.95 3.13 -12.05
N PRO A 761 -12.96 3.73 -13.26
CA PRO A 761 -11.81 3.62 -14.18
C PRO A 761 -10.61 4.49 -13.77
N GLU A 762 -10.81 5.50 -12.93
CA GLU A 762 -9.84 6.55 -12.65
C GLU A 762 -9.61 6.76 -11.15
N LYS A 763 -8.36 7.06 -10.76
CA LYS A 763 -8.04 7.47 -9.39
C LYS A 763 -8.13 8.99 -9.26
N TYR A 764 -9.19 9.43 -8.59
CA TYR A 764 -9.40 10.85 -8.31
C TYR A 764 -8.25 11.44 -7.48
N ARG A 765 -7.57 12.44 -8.03
CA ARG A 765 -6.62 13.31 -7.32
C ARG A 765 -7.31 14.64 -7.04
N LEU A 766 -7.40 15.01 -5.77
CA LEU A 766 -8.05 16.25 -5.33
C LEU A 766 -7.00 17.29 -4.94
N GLN A 767 -7.35 18.57 -5.01
CA GLN A 767 -6.47 19.66 -4.60
C GLN A 767 -6.53 19.81 -3.07
N SER A 768 -5.82 18.91 -2.38
CA SER A 768 -5.76 18.86 -0.92
C SER A 768 -5.03 20.08 -0.33
N VAL A 769 -4.94 20.12 1.01
CA VAL A 769 -4.13 21.11 1.74
C VAL A 769 -2.68 21.14 1.24
N GLU A 770 -2.14 20.00 0.79
CA GLU A 770 -0.79 19.90 0.25
C GLU A 770 -0.67 20.65 -1.08
N TYR A 771 -1.71 20.59 -1.92
CA TYR A 771 -1.79 21.35 -3.17
C TYR A 771 -1.83 22.85 -2.90
N ILE A 772 -2.65 23.29 -1.93
CA ILE A 772 -2.72 24.70 -1.50
C ILE A 772 -1.37 25.16 -0.93
N ALA A 773 -0.71 24.35 -0.11
CA ALA A 773 0.60 24.65 0.46
C ALA A 773 1.67 24.79 -0.64
N ALA A 774 1.66 23.90 -1.64
CA ALA A 774 2.56 23.97 -2.79
C ALA A 774 2.29 25.22 -3.65
N PHE A 775 1.03 25.52 -3.94
CA PHE A 775 0.58 26.73 -4.63
C PHE A 775 1.07 28.00 -3.92
N LEU A 776 0.79 28.16 -2.63
CA LEU A 776 1.21 29.33 -1.85
C LEU A 776 2.73 29.45 -1.77
N LEU A 777 3.45 28.33 -1.62
CA LEU A 777 4.90 28.33 -1.60
C LEU A 777 5.49 28.80 -2.93
N ARG A 778 5.00 28.27 -4.06
CA ARG A 778 5.45 28.68 -5.39
C ARG A 778 5.06 30.12 -5.71
N ALA A 779 3.85 30.55 -5.34
CA ALA A 779 3.44 31.95 -5.43
C ALA A 779 4.37 32.87 -4.63
N MET A 780 4.77 32.50 -3.41
CA MET A 780 5.73 33.28 -2.62
C MET A 780 7.13 33.31 -3.25
N LEU A 781 7.55 32.27 -3.97
CA LEU A 781 8.86 32.21 -4.62
C LEU A 781 8.91 33.09 -5.88
N ASP A 782 7.76 33.36 -6.48
CA ASP A 782 7.65 34.22 -7.63
C ASP A 782 8.11 35.67 -7.30
N PRO A 783 8.99 36.28 -8.12
CA PRO A 783 9.44 37.65 -7.91
C PRO A 783 8.31 38.67 -7.80
N ARG A 784 7.17 38.43 -8.46
CA ARG A 784 5.97 39.29 -8.47
C ARG A 784 5.28 39.36 -7.11
N SER A 785 5.53 38.41 -6.22
CA SER A 785 4.91 38.35 -4.89
C SER A 785 5.51 39.30 -3.86
N LYS A 786 6.63 39.98 -4.17
CA LYS A 786 7.31 40.87 -3.23
C LYS A 786 6.43 42.08 -2.89
N GLY A 787 6.11 42.24 -1.60
CA GLY A 787 5.28 43.35 -1.12
C GLY A 787 3.79 43.22 -1.43
N VAL A 788 3.35 42.09 -2.00
CA VAL A 788 1.94 41.83 -2.28
C VAL A 788 1.27 41.29 -1.02
N SER A 789 0.11 41.88 -0.70
CA SER A 789 -0.75 41.46 0.38
C SER A 789 -1.96 40.71 -0.21
N ILE A 790 -2.18 39.48 0.24
CA ILE A 790 -3.25 38.61 -0.27
C ILE A 790 -4.22 38.23 0.86
N SER A 791 -5.46 37.96 0.49
CA SER A 791 -6.50 37.46 1.38
C SER A 791 -7.18 36.24 0.74
N GLY A 792 -7.83 35.43 1.56
CA GLY A 792 -8.53 34.24 1.08
C GLY A 792 -9.90 34.07 1.72
N LYS A 793 -10.74 33.28 1.06
CA LYS A 793 -12.03 32.80 1.58
C LYS A 793 -12.32 31.41 1.04
N THR A 794 -13.38 30.76 1.51
CA THR A 794 -13.83 29.47 0.95
C THR A 794 -15.31 29.59 0.56
N LEU A 795 -15.63 29.24 -0.68
CA LEU A 795 -17.01 29.07 -1.12
C LEU A 795 -17.45 27.63 -0.87
N ASP A 796 -18.56 27.46 -0.16
CA ASP A 796 -19.17 26.17 0.18
C ASP A 796 -20.42 25.97 -0.70
N LEU A 797 -20.45 24.90 -1.50
CA LEU A 797 -21.62 24.59 -2.32
C LEU A 797 -22.76 24.03 -1.46
N THR A 798 -23.97 24.57 -1.64
CA THR A 798 -25.13 24.15 -0.87
C THR A 798 -25.68 22.85 -1.45
N ALA A 799 -25.75 21.79 -0.65
CA ALA A 799 -26.28 20.48 -1.05
C ALA A 799 -25.68 19.98 -2.38
N ALA A 800 -24.35 20.08 -2.53
CA ALA A 800 -23.65 19.98 -3.81
C ALA A 800 -24.04 18.75 -4.66
N TYR A 801 -24.06 17.56 -4.06
CA TYR A 801 -24.50 16.32 -4.73
C TYR A 801 -25.96 16.38 -5.21
N LYS A 802 -26.85 16.96 -4.40
CA LYS A 802 -28.29 16.99 -4.66
C LYS A 802 -28.67 17.92 -5.81
N GLN A 803 -27.75 18.78 -6.27
CA GLN A 803 -27.94 19.63 -7.43
C GLN A 803 -27.87 18.88 -8.77
N TYR A 804 -27.50 17.60 -8.77
CA TYR A 804 -27.35 16.79 -9.97
C TYR A 804 -28.22 15.53 -9.89
N ALA A 805 -28.73 15.10 -11.05
CA ALA A 805 -29.70 14.02 -11.14
C ALA A 805 -29.03 12.63 -11.26
N THR A 806 -29.73 11.62 -10.76
CA THR A 806 -29.38 10.20 -10.95
C THR A 806 -29.97 9.68 -12.26
N HIS A 807 -29.28 8.78 -12.96
CA HIS A 807 -29.79 8.18 -14.20
C HIS A 807 -31.08 7.35 -13.95
N PRO A 808 -32.07 7.34 -14.87
CA PRO A 808 -33.31 6.56 -14.73
C PRO A 808 -33.10 5.11 -14.29
N PHE A 809 -32.14 4.41 -14.90
CA PHE A 809 -31.77 3.03 -14.55
C PHE A 809 -31.42 2.85 -13.06
N ASP A 810 -30.54 3.70 -12.52
CA ASP A 810 -30.11 3.60 -11.12
C ASP A 810 -31.18 4.10 -10.15
N ARG A 811 -31.98 5.08 -10.59
CA ARG A 811 -33.16 5.56 -9.87
C ARG A 811 -34.19 4.45 -9.69
N ASP A 812 -34.42 3.63 -10.71
CA ASP A 812 -35.36 2.51 -10.64
C ASP A 812 -34.82 1.37 -9.77
N LEU A 813 -33.50 1.20 -9.69
CA LEU A 813 -32.83 0.19 -8.87
C LEU A 813 -32.74 0.55 -7.37
N LEU A 814 -32.37 1.78 -7.03
CA LEU A 814 -32.10 2.18 -5.64
C LEU A 814 -33.36 2.68 -4.94
N ARG A 815 -33.61 2.19 -3.72
CA ARG A 815 -34.62 2.73 -2.80
C ARG A 815 -34.00 3.09 -1.47
N ILE A 816 -34.56 4.12 -0.83
CA ILE A 816 -34.18 4.54 0.52
C ILE A 816 -35.32 4.18 1.46
N GLY A 817 -35.04 3.35 2.48
CA GLY A 817 -35.97 3.03 3.54
C GLY A 817 -35.73 3.87 4.78
N VAL A 818 -36.78 4.49 5.32
CA VAL A 818 -36.74 5.27 6.57
C VAL A 818 -37.99 5.04 7.41
N LYS A 819 -37.85 5.06 8.74
CA LYS A 819 -38.99 4.95 9.65
C LYS A 819 -39.66 6.31 9.84
N ASP A 820 -40.94 6.36 9.51
CA ASP A 820 -41.81 7.48 9.86
C ASP A 820 -42.06 7.45 11.37
N THR A 821 -41.54 8.47 12.05
CA THR A 821 -41.66 8.58 13.52
C THR A 821 -43.05 8.95 14.00
N SER A 822 -43.92 9.45 13.11
CA SER A 822 -45.30 9.83 13.43
C SER A 822 -46.27 8.65 13.32
N SER A 823 -46.16 7.86 12.24
CA SER A 823 -47.02 6.68 12.01
C SER A 823 -46.43 5.38 12.56
N GLY A 824 -45.12 5.34 12.82
CA GLY A 824 -44.39 4.15 13.25
C GLY A 824 -44.08 3.15 12.13
N HIS A 825 -44.54 3.42 10.91
CA HIS A 825 -44.32 2.58 9.73
C HIS A 825 -43.03 2.93 8.99
N VAL A 826 -42.48 1.98 8.24
CA VAL A 826 -41.32 2.22 7.37
C VAL A 826 -41.83 2.62 6.00
N ARG A 827 -41.34 3.74 5.47
CA ARG A 827 -41.64 4.25 4.13
C ARG A 827 -40.41 4.11 3.24
N THR A 828 -40.64 3.97 1.94
CA THR A 828 -39.61 3.79 0.91
C THR A 828 -39.65 4.91 -0.10
N PHE A 829 -38.47 5.36 -0.56
CA PHE A 829 -38.33 6.49 -1.46
C PHE A 829 -37.41 6.17 -2.64
N LYS A 830 -37.78 6.63 -3.85
CA LYS A 830 -36.93 6.72 -5.04
C LYS A 830 -35.96 7.88 -4.92
N VAL A 831 -34.82 7.75 -5.61
CA VAL A 831 -33.72 8.70 -5.53
C VAL A 831 -33.60 9.47 -6.84
N ASN A 832 -34.05 10.74 -6.85
CA ASN A 832 -34.04 11.58 -8.06
C ASN A 832 -32.67 12.27 -8.25
N SER A 833 -32.06 12.69 -7.15
CA SER A 833 -30.76 13.39 -7.11
C SER A 833 -29.63 12.48 -6.62
N LEU A 834 -28.36 12.86 -6.78
CA LEU A 834 -27.24 12.01 -6.34
C LEU A 834 -27.31 11.74 -4.81
N PRO A 835 -27.45 10.48 -4.37
CA PRO A 835 -27.55 10.14 -2.95
C PRO A 835 -26.20 10.23 -2.23
N PHE A 836 -26.25 10.58 -0.95
CA PHE A 836 -25.06 10.59 -0.10
C PHE A 836 -24.81 9.18 0.44
N GLY A 837 -23.75 8.53 -0.03
CA GLY A 837 -23.39 7.16 0.36
C GLY A 837 -23.08 6.23 -0.82
N ALA A 838 -23.48 6.62 -2.04
CA ALA A 838 -23.17 5.90 -3.26
C ALA A 838 -21.78 6.26 -3.81
N THR A 839 -20.96 5.26 -4.11
CA THR A 839 -19.60 5.46 -4.65
C THR A 839 -19.63 6.21 -5.99
N GLY A 840 -20.56 5.83 -6.89
CA GLY A 840 -20.71 6.48 -8.20
C GLY A 840 -21.10 7.96 -8.11
N SER A 841 -21.81 8.38 -7.05
CA SER A 841 -22.19 9.79 -6.85
C SER A 841 -20.97 10.68 -6.60
N VAL A 842 -19.97 10.14 -5.89
CA VAL A 842 -18.70 10.84 -5.63
C VAL A 842 -17.97 11.11 -6.93
N SER A 843 -17.80 10.08 -7.76
CA SER A 843 -17.16 10.22 -9.07
C SER A 843 -17.84 11.28 -9.93
N SER A 844 -19.16 11.17 -10.09
CA SER A 844 -19.93 12.03 -10.98
C SER A 844 -19.85 13.50 -10.55
N PHE A 845 -19.97 13.78 -9.25
CA PHE A 845 -19.84 15.15 -8.74
C PHE A 845 -18.43 15.71 -8.92
N LEU A 846 -17.38 14.91 -8.75
CA LEU A 846 -16.00 15.38 -8.94
C LEU A 846 -15.73 15.86 -10.37
N ARG A 847 -16.36 15.24 -11.38
CA ARG A 847 -16.29 15.71 -12.77
C ARG A 847 -16.94 17.08 -12.93
N CYS A 848 -18.11 17.31 -12.32
CA CYS A 848 -18.77 18.61 -12.29
C CYS A 848 -17.94 19.68 -11.57
N ALA A 849 -17.40 19.34 -10.39
CA ALA A 849 -16.57 20.25 -9.60
C ALA A 849 -15.29 20.64 -10.34
N ALA A 850 -14.65 19.69 -11.04
CA ALA A 850 -13.48 19.94 -11.88
C ALA A 850 -13.81 20.87 -13.07
N ALA A 851 -14.97 20.69 -13.72
CA ALA A 851 -15.41 21.57 -14.81
C ALA A 851 -15.67 23.01 -14.34
N ILE A 852 -16.32 23.18 -13.19
CA ILE A 852 -16.54 24.51 -12.58
C ILE A 852 -15.19 25.16 -12.28
N TRP A 853 -14.29 24.43 -11.60
CA TRP A 853 -12.96 24.92 -11.27
C TRP A 853 -12.16 25.32 -12.53
N PHE A 854 -12.17 24.48 -13.55
CA PHE A 854 -11.45 24.69 -14.81
C PHE A 854 -11.93 25.95 -15.52
N LEU A 855 -13.25 26.13 -15.72
CA LEU A 855 -13.79 27.33 -16.35
C LEU A 855 -13.46 28.60 -15.55
N GLY A 856 -13.60 28.55 -14.23
CA GLY A 856 -13.28 29.70 -13.38
C GLY A 856 -11.79 30.07 -13.41
N SER A 857 -10.89 29.10 -13.38
CA SER A 857 -9.45 29.37 -13.41
C SER A 857 -8.92 29.69 -14.81
N HIS A 858 -9.31 28.93 -15.82
CA HIS A 858 -8.76 29.06 -17.17
C HIS A 858 -9.39 30.21 -17.95
N ALA A 859 -10.72 30.37 -17.88
CA ALA A 859 -11.42 31.39 -18.65
C ALA A 859 -11.57 32.71 -17.90
N LEU A 860 -11.99 32.65 -16.63
CA LEU A 860 -12.29 33.84 -15.83
C LEU A 860 -11.12 34.37 -15.00
N GLY A 861 -10.02 33.61 -14.90
CA GLY A 861 -8.83 34.02 -14.15
C GLY A 861 -8.99 33.98 -12.63
N ILE A 862 -9.91 33.17 -12.09
CA ILE A 862 -10.15 33.05 -10.65
C ILE A 862 -9.02 32.22 -10.00
N PRO A 863 -8.30 32.73 -8.98
CA PRO A 863 -7.26 31.99 -8.27
C PRO A 863 -7.89 31.13 -7.16
N TRP A 864 -8.57 30.05 -7.55
CA TRP A 864 -9.21 29.13 -6.61
C TRP A 864 -8.73 27.69 -6.75
N THR A 865 -8.97 26.91 -5.71
CA THR A 865 -8.72 25.47 -5.69
C THR A 865 -10.03 24.73 -5.47
N ASN A 866 -10.07 23.44 -5.79
CA ASN A 866 -11.25 22.60 -5.61
C ASN A 866 -10.96 21.34 -4.79
N TYR A 867 -11.69 21.19 -3.69
CA TYR A 867 -11.72 19.98 -2.89
C TYR A 867 -13.17 19.59 -2.60
N PHE A 868 -13.73 18.72 -3.43
CA PHE A 868 -15.16 18.40 -3.43
C PHE A 868 -16.03 19.66 -3.57
N ASP A 869 -16.84 19.97 -2.55
CA ASP A 869 -17.77 21.09 -2.45
C ASP A 869 -17.13 22.36 -1.90
N ASP A 870 -15.90 22.28 -1.37
CA ASP A 870 -15.13 23.42 -0.90
C ASP A 870 -14.29 24.02 -2.04
N PHE A 871 -14.48 25.31 -2.30
CA PHE A 871 -13.68 26.10 -3.25
C PHE A 871 -12.92 27.22 -2.52
N PRO A 872 -11.70 26.96 -2.01
CA PRO A 872 -10.84 28.01 -1.45
C PRO A 872 -10.39 28.98 -2.56
N ILE A 873 -10.70 30.26 -2.39
CA ILE A 873 -10.37 31.36 -3.31
C ILE A 873 -9.33 32.26 -2.66
N PHE A 874 -8.35 32.69 -3.45
CA PHE A 874 -7.32 33.64 -3.06
C PHE A 874 -7.39 34.87 -3.95
N SER A 875 -7.09 36.05 -3.41
CA SER A 875 -7.01 37.29 -4.17
C SER A 875 -6.02 38.26 -3.53
N LYS A 876 -5.55 39.25 -4.29
CA LYS A 876 -4.88 40.42 -3.73
C LYS A 876 -5.89 41.24 -2.93
N ASP A 877 -5.43 41.93 -1.90
CA ASP A 877 -6.32 42.77 -1.08
C ASP A 877 -7.05 43.84 -1.90
N SER A 878 -6.42 44.35 -2.97
CA SER A 878 -7.01 45.34 -3.88
C SER A 878 -8.13 44.78 -4.75
N ASP A 879 -8.13 43.48 -5.02
CA ASP A 879 -8.94 42.84 -6.04
C ASP A 879 -9.98 41.88 -5.42
N CYS A 880 -10.12 41.88 -4.09
CA CYS A 880 -11.02 40.97 -3.37
C CYS A 880 -12.48 41.14 -3.80
N ASP A 881 -12.96 42.38 -3.91
CA ASP A 881 -14.35 42.67 -4.29
C ASP A 881 -14.64 42.23 -5.72
N LEU A 882 -13.72 42.49 -6.65
CA LEU A 882 -13.85 42.09 -8.05
C LEU A 882 -13.83 40.56 -8.21
N VAL A 883 -12.89 39.87 -7.56
CA VAL A 883 -12.80 38.40 -7.62
C VAL A 883 -14.02 37.76 -6.96
N GLU A 884 -14.55 38.35 -5.89
CA GLU A 884 -15.82 37.94 -5.28
C GLU A 884 -16.96 38.05 -6.29
N GLU A 885 -17.13 39.22 -6.90
CA GLU A 885 -18.22 39.50 -7.83
C GLU A 885 -18.17 38.56 -9.05
N VAL A 886 -16.99 38.36 -9.64
CA VAL A 886 -16.80 37.45 -10.79
C VAL A 886 -17.12 36.02 -10.39
N ALA A 887 -16.62 35.53 -9.26
CA ALA A 887 -16.88 34.17 -8.80
C ALA A 887 -18.36 33.93 -8.48
N THR A 888 -19.02 34.88 -7.79
CA THR A 888 -20.45 34.77 -7.48
C THR A 888 -21.32 34.86 -8.72
N SER A 889 -21.02 35.79 -9.63
CA SER A 889 -21.77 35.96 -10.88
C SER A 889 -21.61 34.75 -11.79
N PHE A 890 -20.43 34.14 -11.82
CA PHE A 890 -20.18 32.90 -12.55
C PHE A 890 -20.99 31.71 -12.01
N LEU A 891 -20.99 31.50 -10.68
CA LEU A 891 -21.78 30.42 -10.08
C LEU A 891 -23.29 30.65 -10.28
N ASP A 892 -23.75 31.90 -10.21
CA ASP A 892 -25.14 32.27 -10.48
C ASP A 892 -25.51 32.06 -11.95
N LEU A 893 -24.61 32.39 -12.87
CA LEU A 893 -24.80 32.16 -14.30
C LEU A 893 -25.03 30.68 -14.59
N LEU A 894 -24.27 29.78 -13.95
CA LEU A 894 -24.42 28.33 -14.07
C LEU A 894 -25.52 27.74 -13.17
N HIS A 895 -26.22 28.57 -12.39
CA HIS A 895 -27.19 28.15 -11.37
C HIS A 895 -26.61 27.09 -10.41
N VAL A 896 -25.37 27.28 -9.99
CA VAL A 896 -24.72 26.45 -8.95
C VAL A 896 -24.96 27.12 -7.60
N TYR A 897 -25.73 26.48 -6.74
CA TYR A 897 -26.11 27.05 -5.45
C TYR A 897 -24.96 26.95 -4.45
N PHE A 898 -24.63 28.07 -3.80
CA PHE A 898 -23.59 28.17 -2.77
C PHE A 898 -24.10 28.93 -1.54
N ALA A 899 -23.39 28.84 -0.42
CA ALA A 899 -23.78 29.47 0.83
C ALA A 899 -23.56 31.00 0.79
N ARG A 900 -24.65 31.78 0.67
CA ARG A 900 -24.62 33.26 0.69
C ARG A 900 -24.81 33.89 2.06
N ALA A 901 -25.41 33.17 3.01
CA ALA A 901 -25.72 33.68 4.34
C ALA A 901 -25.40 32.65 5.43
N GLY A 902 -25.09 33.14 6.63
CA GLY A 902 -24.79 32.33 7.81
C GLY A 902 -23.29 32.01 7.97
N LYS A 903 -22.95 31.14 8.94
CA LYS A 903 -21.55 30.83 9.33
C LYS A 903 -20.66 30.26 8.21
N LYS A 904 -21.27 29.80 7.11
CA LYS A 904 -20.58 29.25 5.93
C LYS A 904 -20.29 30.31 4.86
N ALA A 905 -20.94 31.48 4.92
CA ALA A 905 -20.68 32.60 4.04
C ALA A 905 -19.54 33.44 4.63
N THR A 906 -18.30 33.07 4.29
CA THR A 906 -17.09 33.76 4.78
C THR A 906 -16.72 34.93 3.87
N VAL A 907 -16.28 36.04 4.46
CA VAL A 907 -15.67 37.16 3.76
C VAL A 907 -14.17 36.90 3.52
N PHE A 908 -13.58 37.61 2.56
CA PHE A 908 -12.13 37.62 2.39
C PHE A 908 -11.44 38.07 3.69
N ALA A 909 -10.47 37.27 4.14
CA ALA A 909 -9.73 37.53 5.37
C ALA A 909 -8.27 37.09 5.25
N LYS A 910 -7.42 37.64 6.13
CA LYS A 910 -6.03 37.21 6.29
C LYS A 910 -5.89 35.82 6.87
N ALA A 911 -6.74 35.50 7.84
CA ALA A 911 -6.86 34.16 8.39
C ALA A 911 -8.27 33.65 8.09
N PHE A 912 -8.38 32.60 7.29
CA PHE A 912 -9.67 32.03 6.91
C PHE A 912 -9.66 30.51 7.08
N LYS A 913 -10.86 29.93 7.18
CA LYS A 913 -11.04 28.49 7.37
C LYS A 913 -11.21 27.80 6.01
N ALA A 914 -10.37 26.82 5.73
CA ALA A 914 -10.45 25.98 4.53
C ALA A 914 -10.12 24.52 4.88
N LEU A 915 -10.87 23.56 4.35
CA LEU A 915 -10.61 22.12 4.52
C LEU A 915 -10.47 21.65 5.99
N GLY A 916 -11.14 22.36 6.91
CA GLY A 916 -11.07 22.10 8.36
C GLY A 916 -9.84 22.68 9.08
N LEU A 917 -9.02 23.49 8.41
CA LEU A 917 -7.84 24.17 8.93
C LEU A 917 -8.00 25.69 8.83
N ILE A 918 -7.15 26.42 9.55
CA ILE A 918 -6.98 27.87 9.43
C ILE A 918 -5.72 28.12 8.61
N ILE A 919 -5.88 28.83 7.50
CA ILE A 919 -4.77 29.31 6.67
C ILE A 919 -4.59 30.79 6.98
N ASP A 920 -3.41 31.14 7.49
CA ASP A 920 -3.02 32.52 7.80
C ASP A 920 -2.03 33.06 6.77
N LEU A 921 -2.49 34.06 6.03
CA LEU A 921 -1.82 34.75 4.93
C LEU A 921 -1.24 36.10 5.35
N SER A 922 -1.33 36.49 6.64
CA SER A 922 -0.90 37.81 7.14
C SER A 922 0.55 38.15 6.78
N HIS A 923 1.41 37.15 6.71
CA HIS A 923 2.85 37.29 6.45
C HIS A 923 3.29 36.84 5.05
N PHE A 924 2.34 36.70 4.11
CA PHE A 924 2.64 36.26 2.75
C PHE A 924 3.69 37.15 2.06
N GLY A 925 3.55 38.48 2.18
CA GLY A 925 4.52 39.44 1.65
C GLY A 925 5.92 39.32 2.28
N GLU A 926 5.98 38.97 3.57
CA GLU A 926 7.21 38.70 4.32
C GLU A 926 7.86 37.35 3.95
N GLY A 927 7.14 36.50 3.21
CA GLY A 927 7.65 35.24 2.66
C GLY A 927 7.38 34.02 3.54
N TYR A 928 6.34 34.06 4.38
CA TYR A 928 5.83 32.86 5.04
C TYR A 928 4.31 32.89 5.27
N VAL A 929 3.71 31.72 5.31
CA VAL A 929 2.30 31.50 5.67
C VAL A 929 2.21 30.42 6.73
N THR A 930 1.13 30.39 7.51
CA THR A 930 0.91 29.32 8.50
C THR A 930 -0.40 28.57 8.26
N ILE A 931 -0.38 27.26 8.48
CA ILE A 931 -1.53 26.37 8.37
C ILE A 931 -1.69 25.62 9.68
N GLY A 932 -2.82 25.78 10.36
CA GLY A 932 -3.07 25.20 11.68
C GLY A 932 -4.48 24.68 11.87
N HIS A 933 -4.72 23.98 12.97
CA HIS A 933 -6.07 23.56 13.35
C HIS A 933 -6.90 24.70 13.94
N THR A 934 -8.23 24.58 13.89
CA THR A 934 -9.11 25.51 14.59
C THR A 934 -9.00 25.31 16.11
N GLN A 935 -9.02 26.41 16.87
CA GLN A 935 -9.00 26.36 18.34
C GLN A 935 -10.18 25.53 18.88
N GLU A 936 -11.38 25.74 18.33
CA GLU A 936 -12.59 24.97 18.70
C GLU A 936 -12.36 23.44 18.65
N ARG A 937 -11.66 22.94 17.63
CA ARG A 937 -11.42 21.50 17.47
C ARG A 937 -10.34 21.00 18.42
N GLY A 938 -9.32 21.81 18.69
CA GLY A 938 -8.34 21.55 19.73
C GLY A 938 -8.99 21.46 21.12
N ASP A 939 -9.89 22.40 21.43
CA ASP A 939 -10.60 22.48 22.72
C ASP A 939 -11.60 21.33 22.89
N GLU A 940 -12.33 20.95 21.84
CA GLU A 940 -13.22 19.78 21.85
C GLU A 940 -12.46 18.49 22.16
N LEU A 941 -11.32 18.28 21.49
CA LEU A 941 -10.47 17.10 21.71
C LEU A 941 -9.87 17.11 23.12
N ARG A 942 -9.43 18.27 23.59
CA ARG A 942 -8.93 18.46 24.95
C ARG A 942 -10.00 18.11 25.97
N ALA A 943 -11.21 18.64 25.84
CA ALA A 943 -12.33 18.35 26.73
C ALA A 943 -12.68 16.86 26.71
N THR A 944 -12.67 16.24 25.52
CA THR A 944 -12.93 14.80 25.36
C THR A 944 -11.88 13.96 26.10
N ILE A 945 -10.59 14.26 25.91
CA ILE A 945 -9.49 13.54 26.56
C ILE A 945 -9.52 13.76 28.08
N THR A 946 -9.78 14.99 28.54
CA THR A 946 -9.93 15.30 29.98
C THR A 946 -11.05 14.47 30.61
N ARG A 947 -12.23 14.41 29.97
CA ARG A 947 -13.34 13.57 30.45
C ARG A 947 -12.97 12.09 30.55
N ILE A 948 -12.19 11.57 29.60
CA ILE A 948 -11.71 10.17 29.61
C ILE A 948 -10.71 9.94 30.76
N LEU A 949 -9.77 10.87 30.96
CA LEU A 949 -8.77 10.80 32.02
C LEU A 949 -9.39 10.86 33.42
N GLU A 950 -10.45 11.65 33.58
CA GLU A 950 -11.26 11.80 34.80
C GLU A 950 -12.13 10.57 35.07
N SER A 951 -12.84 10.06 34.06
CA SER A 951 -13.69 8.87 34.19
C SER A 951 -12.89 7.58 34.39
N ASN A 952 -11.59 7.61 34.06
CA ASN A 952 -10.67 6.47 34.06
C ASN A 952 -11.19 5.27 33.25
N ARG A 953 -12.00 5.53 32.24
CA ARG A 953 -12.62 4.51 31.40
C ARG A 953 -12.71 5.01 29.96
N LEU A 954 -12.41 4.12 29.02
CA LEU A 954 -12.54 4.37 27.59
C LEU A 954 -13.20 3.17 26.92
N SER A 955 -14.42 3.37 26.41
CA SER A 955 -15.10 2.33 25.64
C SER A 955 -14.47 2.13 24.26
N HIS A 956 -14.67 0.97 23.64
CA HIS A 956 -14.13 0.67 22.31
C HIS A 956 -14.63 1.66 21.24
N ALA A 957 -15.93 1.96 21.24
CA ALA A 957 -16.52 2.90 20.28
C ALA A 957 -15.99 4.33 20.47
N GLU A 958 -15.80 4.77 21.72
CA GLU A 958 -15.16 6.06 22.01
C GLU A 958 -13.67 6.06 21.63
N ALA A 959 -12.96 4.94 21.81
CA ALA A 959 -11.54 4.80 21.44
C ALA A 959 -11.35 4.85 19.91
N GLU A 960 -12.18 4.15 19.14
CA GLU A 960 -12.15 4.19 17.67
C GLU A 960 -12.43 5.60 17.15
N SER A 961 -13.45 6.26 17.71
CA SER A 961 -13.78 7.65 17.38
C SER A 961 -12.65 8.61 17.73
N LEU A 962 -12.06 8.48 18.92
CA LEU A 962 -10.97 9.35 19.36
C LEU A 962 -9.70 9.12 18.53
N ARG A 963 -9.35 7.87 18.22
CA ARG A 963 -8.23 7.51 17.34
C ARG A 963 -8.37 8.15 15.97
N GLY A 964 -9.53 8.03 15.33
CA GLY A 964 -9.75 8.63 14.01
C GLY A 964 -9.59 10.15 14.02
N ARG A 965 -10.16 10.82 15.03
CA ARG A 965 -10.07 12.28 15.17
C ARG A 965 -8.63 12.76 15.47
N LEU A 966 -7.92 12.05 16.34
CA LEU A 966 -6.53 12.36 16.69
C LEU A 966 -5.57 12.06 15.55
N HIS A 967 -5.77 10.98 14.80
CA HIS A 967 -4.94 10.65 13.64
C HIS A 967 -4.91 11.80 12.64
N TRP A 968 -6.07 12.37 12.31
CA TRP A 968 -6.18 13.55 11.45
C TRP A 968 -5.53 14.81 12.07
N TYR A 969 -5.70 15.05 13.38
CA TYR A 969 -5.07 16.19 14.06
C TYR A 969 -3.54 16.05 14.08
N THR A 970 -3.04 14.82 14.22
CA THR A 970 -1.61 14.53 14.25
C THR A 970 -0.95 14.46 12.89
N SER A 971 -1.72 14.46 11.80
CA SER A 971 -1.17 14.54 10.45
C SER A 971 -0.36 15.83 10.23
N PHE A 972 -0.59 16.87 11.05
CA PHE A 972 0.16 18.14 11.04
C PHE A 972 1.19 18.24 12.17
N LEU A 973 1.31 17.19 12.99
CA LEU A 973 2.25 17.10 14.10
C LEU A 973 3.46 16.26 13.69
N PHE A 974 4.60 16.90 13.53
CA PHE A 974 5.86 16.20 13.27
C PHE A 974 6.46 15.67 14.58
N GLY A 975 6.82 14.39 14.61
CA GLY A 975 7.58 13.78 15.71
C GLY A 975 7.14 12.37 16.10
N ARG A 976 8.13 11.49 16.38
CA ARG A 976 7.89 10.07 16.71
C ARG A 976 7.09 9.85 17.99
N ARG A 977 7.18 10.77 18.96
CA ARG A 977 6.45 10.69 20.25
C ARG A 977 4.94 10.79 20.09
N SER A 978 4.45 11.64 19.19
CA SER A 978 3.02 11.74 18.85
C SER A 978 2.54 10.47 18.15
N SER A 979 3.34 9.92 17.23
CA SER A 979 3.05 8.64 16.57
C SER A 979 3.02 7.47 17.56
N GLN A 980 3.94 7.42 18.52
CA GLN A 980 3.96 6.40 19.57
C GLN A 980 2.72 6.49 20.46
N ALA A 981 2.35 7.69 20.92
CA ALA A 981 1.14 7.90 21.72
C ALA A 981 -0.14 7.47 20.97
N LEU A 982 -0.19 7.67 19.65
CA LEU A 982 -1.28 7.17 18.80
C LEU A 982 -1.24 5.66 18.59
N ASN A 983 -0.05 5.06 18.52
CA ASN A 983 0.11 3.61 18.39
C ASN A 983 -0.38 2.92 19.66
N VAL A 984 -0.10 3.45 20.86
CA VAL A 984 -0.65 2.96 22.12
C VAL A 984 -2.19 2.99 22.11
N LEU A 985 -2.78 4.09 21.61
CA LEU A 985 -4.23 4.20 21.44
C LEU A 985 -4.76 3.21 20.38
N SER A 986 -4.01 2.96 19.31
CA SER A 986 -4.37 2.01 18.25
C SER A 986 -4.31 0.57 18.72
N ASP A 987 -3.30 0.22 19.50
CA ASP A 987 -3.17 -1.08 20.15
C ASP A 987 -4.33 -1.32 21.14
N TRP A 988 -4.75 -0.29 21.87
CA TRP A 988 -5.93 -0.38 22.74
C TRP A 988 -7.21 -0.68 21.95
N VAL A 989 -7.43 0.00 20.83
CA VAL A 989 -8.57 -0.28 19.92
C VAL A 989 -8.50 -1.71 19.40
N ASN A 990 -7.33 -2.17 18.96
CA ASN A 990 -7.15 -3.51 18.37
C ASN A 990 -7.29 -4.65 19.40
N ARG A 991 -7.15 -4.39 20.71
CA ARG A 991 -7.23 -5.40 21.78
C ARG A 991 -8.66 -5.85 22.12
N SER A 992 -9.71 -5.21 21.60
CA SER A 992 -11.15 -5.55 21.80
C SER A 992 -11.67 -5.68 23.24
N ALA A 993 -10.83 -5.56 24.28
CA ALA A 993 -11.21 -5.68 25.68
C ALA A 993 -11.69 -4.33 26.23
N SER A 994 -13.01 -4.14 26.32
CA SER A 994 -13.65 -2.88 26.75
C SER A 994 -13.93 -2.78 28.26
N LYS A 995 -13.39 -3.70 29.08
CA LYS A 995 -13.68 -3.77 30.52
C LYS A 995 -12.40 -3.66 31.34
N GLY A 996 -12.15 -2.48 31.90
CA GLY A 996 -11.04 -2.21 32.82
C GLY A 996 -10.82 -0.71 33.06
N MET A 997 -10.00 -0.39 34.06
CA MET A 997 -9.43 0.96 34.23
C MET A 997 -8.44 1.25 33.10
N LEU A 998 -8.19 2.53 32.77
CA LEU A 998 -7.19 2.90 31.78
C LEU A 998 -5.80 2.41 32.23
N PRO A 999 -5.07 1.64 31.39
CA PRO A 999 -3.68 1.32 31.66
C PRO A 999 -2.84 2.59 31.79
N THR A 1000 -1.82 2.54 32.65
CA THR A 1000 -0.91 3.67 32.90
C THR A 1000 -0.30 4.22 31.60
N GLU A 1001 0.18 3.34 30.73
CA GLU A 1001 0.75 3.69 29.42
C GLU A 1001 -0.25 4.44 28.49
N LEU A 1002 -1.53 4.03 28.47
CA LEU A 1002 -2.57 4.71 27.70
C LEU A 1002 -2.92 6.07 28.31
N ARG A 1003 -3.02 6.14 29.65
CA ARG A 1003 -3.26 7.38 30.38
C ARG A 1003 -2.17 8.41 30.10
N GLU A 1004 -0.91 8.01 30.14
CA GLU A 1004 0.23 8.88 29.88
C GLU A 1004 0.29 9.34 28.42
N SER A 1005 0.01 8.45 27.48
CA SER A 1005 -0.13 8.80 26.06
C SER A 1005 -1.23 9.84 25.83
N LEU A 1006 -2.39 9.68 26.48
CA LEU A 1006 -3.51 10.62 26.41
C LEU A 1006 -3.16 11.97 27.06
N MET A 1007 -2.43 11.98 28.19
CA MET A 1007 -1.94 13.22 28.82
C MET A 1007 -0.95 13.96 27.92
N PHE A 1008 0.00 13.25 27.30
CA PHE A 1008 0.94 13.85 26.35
C PHE A 1008 0.20 14.48 25.16
N LEU A 1009 -0.78 13.77 24.59
CA LEU A 1009 -1.58 14.28 23.48
C LEU A 1009 -2.37 15.53 23.90
N ARG A 1010 -3.00 15.52 25.09
CA ARG A 1010 -3.74 16.66 25.62
C ARG A 1010 -2.84 17.89 25.85
N ASP A 1011 -1.69 17.69 26.49
CA ASP A 1011 -0.90 18.80 27.05
C ASP A 1011 0.13 19.34 26.05
N VAL A 1012 0.65 18.50 25.15
CA VAL A 1012 1.74 18.89 24.23
C VAL A 1012 1.25 18.92 22.79
N ALA A 1013 0.61 17.86 22.31
CA ALA A 1013 0.22 17.74 20.90
C ALA A 1013 -0.87 18.76 20.50
N LEU A 1014 -1.89 18.95 21.35
CA LEU A 1014 -2.96 19.91 21.10
C LEU A 1014 -2.56 21.40 21.29
N HIS A 1015 -1.34 21.68 21.77
CA HIS A 1015 -0.78 23.04 21.89
C HIS A 1015 0.34 23.33 20.88
N SER A 1016 0.55 22.41 19.93
CA SER A 1016 1.58 22.58 18.92
C SER A 1016 1.38 23.84 18.08
N ALA A 1017 2.49 24.45 17.68
CA ALA A 1017 2.48 25.58 16.77
C ALA A 1017 1.98 25.14 15.38
N PRO A 1018 1.27 26.02 14.64
CA PRO A 1018 0.83 25.74 13.29
C PRO A 1018 2.03 25.49 12.35
N LEU A 1019 1.79 24.73 11.28
CA LEU A 1019 2.77 24.48 10.24
C LEU A 1019 3.16 25.79 9.56
N LYS A 1020 4.45 26.15 9.59
CA LYS A 1020 4.97 27.35 8.93
C LYS A 1020 5.61 26.99 7.59
N ILE A 1021 5.05 27.51 6.51
CA ILE A 1021 5.59 27.39 5.15
C ILE A 1021 6.35 28.68 4.84
N SER A 1022 7.64 28.60 4.46
CA SER A 1022 8.47 29.77 4.17
C SER A 1022 9.29 29.63 2.89
N ARG A 1023 9.66 30.77 2.29
CA ARG A 1023 10.61 30.84 1.15
C ARG A 1023 11.93 30.13 1.43
N SER A 1024 12.39 30.14 2.69
CA SER A 1024 13.65 29.52 3.13
C SER A 1024 13.67 27.99 2.99
N LEU A 1025 12.50 27.32 2.87
CA LEU A 1025 12.39 25.88 2.66
C LEU A 1025 13.01 25.37 1.35
N GLN A 1026 13.46 26.24 0.44
CA GLN A 1026 14.24 25.84 -0.74
C GLN A 1026 15.75 25.74 -0.49
N ARG A 1027 16.26 26.38 0.57
CA ARG A 1027 17.70 26.53 0.78
C ARG A 1027 18.24 25.61 1.86
N THR A 1028 17.45 25.33 2.90
CA THR A 1028 17.95 24.59 4.07
C THR A 1028 16.80 23.87 4.79
N PHE A 1029 16.93 22.56 4.95
CA PHE A 1029 16.16 21.77 5.92
C PHE A 1029 17.02 21.48 7.14
N LEU A 1030 16.45 21.69 8.32
CA LEU A 1030 17.01 21.18 9.57
C LEU A 1030 16.20 19.95 9.95
N ILE A 1031 16.73 18.77 9.64
CA ILE A 1031 16.11 17.51 10.03
C ILE A 1031 16.67 17.15 11.41
N PHE A 1032 15.85 17.28 12.43
CA PHE A 1032 16.17 16.81 13.77
C PHE A 1032 15.76 15.34 13.85
N THR A 1033 16.74 14.43 13.77
CA THR A 1033 16.53 13.01 14.02
C THR A 1033 16.81 12.71 15.49
N ASP A 1034 15.91 11.97 16.12
CA ASP A 1034 16.09 11.43 17.46
C ASP A 1034 16.16 9.90 17.33
N GLY A 1035 17.28 9.34 17.75
CA GLY A 1035 17.60 7.91 17.69
C GLY A 1035 17.14 7.13 18.92
N SER A 1036 16.44 7.74 19.87
CA SER A 1036 16.00 7.05 21.08
C SER A 1036 14.78 6.14 20.85
N LEU A 1037 15.03 4.88 20.49
CA LEU A 1037 14.14 3.78 20.86
C LEU A 1037 14.93 2.46 20.98
N GLU A 1038 15.48 2.20 22.16
CA GLU A 1038 15.81 0.85 22.60
C GLU A 1038 14.58 0.25 23.30
N GLY A 1039 13.94 -0.72 22.64
CA GLY A 1039 13.11 -1.75 23.29
C GLY A 1039 11.71 -1.35 23.79
N ARG A 1040 10.83 -2.36 23.85
CA ARG A 1040 9.47 -2.30 24.44
C ARG A 1040 9.48 -2.33 25.98
N ASP A 1041 10.65 -2.40 26.60
CA ASP A 1041 10.80 -2.69 28.03
C ASP A 1041 10.97 -1.46 28.92
N THR A 1042 11.11 -0.26 28.35
CA THR A 1042 11.07 0.97 29.13
C THR A 1042 9.63 1.46 29.22
N GLY A 1043 8.97 1.08 30.31
CA GLY A 1043 7.70 1.70 30.70
C GLY A 1043 7.83 3.23 30.70
N PHE A 1044 6.70 3.93 30.61
CA PHE A 1044 6.61 5.39 30.51
C PHE A 1044 7.25 6.18 31.70
N THR A 1045 7.84 5.50 32.67
CA THR A 1045 8.66 6.12 33.70
C THR A 1045 9.97 6.61 33.08
N CYS A 1046 10.03 7.93 32.93
CA CYS A 1046 11.26 8.66 32.68
C CYS A 1046 12.22 8.48 33.88
N GLU A 1047 12.93 7.36 33.92
CA GLU A 1047 14.23 7.29 34.57
C GLU A 1047 15.27 7.38 33.46
N ARG A 1048 16.00 8.50 33.44
CA ARG A 1048 17.14 8.69 32.55
C ARG A 1048 18.18 7.62 32.88
N GLN A 1049 18.25 6.57 32.08
CA GLN A 1049 19.53 5.91 31.85
C GLN A 1049 20.29 6.80 30.87
N GLU A 1050 21.26 7.53 31.42
CA GLU A 1050 22.29 8.19 30.62
C GLU A 1050 23.06 7.08 29.91
N GLY A 1051 22.75 6.87 28.64
CA GLY A 1051 23.57 6.05 27.75
C GLY A 1051 24.99 6.62 27.77
N GLY A 1052 25.96 5.77 28.10
CA GLY A 1052 27.35 6.14 28.23
C GLY A 1052 27.84 6.82 26.95
N ARG A 1053 28.35 8.05 27.08
CA ARG A 1053 29.08 8.71 26.01
C ARG A 1053 30.46 8.08 25.94
N GLU A 1054 30.78 7.40 24.86
CA GLU A 1054 32.17 7.02 24.60
C GLU A 1054 32.99 8.29 24.36
N ALA A 1055 34.04 8.47 25.16
CA ALA A 1055 35.00 9.54 24.95
C ALA A 1055 35.74 9.30 23.62
N LEU A 1056 35.93 10.35 22.83
CA LEU A 1056 36.75 10.28 21.62
C LEU A 1056 38.15 9.79 21.99
N SER A 1057 38.68 8.83 21.21
CA SER A 1057 40.07 8.42 21.38
C SER A 1057 41.01 9.57 21.05
N VAL A 1058 42.22 9.55 21.61
CA VAL A 1058 43.25 10.57 21.34
C VAL A 1058 43.52 10.70 19.84
N GLU A 1059 43.49 9.59 19.10
CA GLU A 1059 43.64 9.57 17.64
C GLU A 1059 42.51 10.28 16.92
N GLN A 1060 41.26 10.09 17.35
CA GLN A 1060 40.09 10.78 16.80
C GLN A 1060 40.13 12.28 17.07
N VAL A 1061 40.57 12.68 18.27
CA VAL A 1061 40.75 14.10 18.63
C VAL A 1061 41.83 14.76 17.75
N ILE A 1062 42.96 14.08 17.55
CA ILE A 1062 44.05 14.56 16.70
C ILE A 1062 43.59 14.64 15.23
N HIS A 1063 42.89 13.62 14.74
CA HIS A 1063 42.35 13.62 13.39
C HIS A 1063 41.39 14.79 13.16
N PHE A 1064 40.45 15.02 14.09
CA PHE A 1064 39.52 16.13 14.01
C PHE A 1064 40.22 17.49 14.00
N TYR A 1065 41.27 17.67 14.80
CA TYR A 1065 42.10 18.89 14.78
C TYR A 1065 42.74 19.12 13.40
N PHE A 1066 43.28 18.08 12.76
CA PHE A 1066 43.86 18.20 11.42
C PHE A 1066 42.83 18.45 10.34
N VAL A 1067 41.64 17.85 10.42
CA VAL A 1067 40.52 18.13 9.50
C VAL A 1067 40.12 19.61 9.60
N LEU A 1068 40.01 20.17 10.81
CA LEU A 1068 39.69 21.59 11.00
C LEU A 1068 40.74 22.53 10.39
N LEU A 1069 42.02 22.16 10.47
CA LEU A 1069 43.13 22.96 9.94
C LEU A 1069 43.33 22.82 8.43
N ARG A 1070 43.29 21.60 7.90
CA ARG A 1070 43.67 21.28 6.51
C ARG A 1070 42.47 21.27 5.57
N ASP A 1071 41.40 20.60 5.95
CA ASP A 1071 40.27 20.32 5.05
C ASP A 1071 39.19 21.42 5.15
N VAL A 1072 38.96 21.94 6.35
CA VAL A 1072 37.99 23.04 6.60
C VAL A 1072 38.66 24.41 6.49
N ASN A 1073 40.01 24.46 6.55
CA ASN A 1073 40.80 25.69 6.49
C ASN A 1073 40.40 26.76 7.53
N CYS A 1074 39.97 26.34 8.72
CA CYS A 1074 39.47 27.24 9.77
C CYS A 1074 40.37 27.18 11.00
N ALA A 1075 41.53 27.86 10.91
CA ALA A 1075 42.54 27.87 11.98
C ALA A 1075 41.99 28.32 13.34
N PHE A 1076 41.05 29.27 13.35
CA PHE A 1076 40.44 29.73 14.61
C PHE A 1076 39.53 28.67 15.24
N ALA A 1077 38.80 27.88 14.45
CA ALA A 1077 37.99 26.78 14.98
C ALA A 1077 38.87 25.66 15.57
N ALA A 1078 40.00 25.36 14.94
CA ALA A 1078 40.99 24.42 15.49
C ALA A 1078 41.58 24.91 16.82
N VAL A 1079 41.87 26.21 16.93
CA VAL A 1079 42.33 26.84 18.17
C VAL A 1079 41.26 26.77 19.26
N MET A 1080 40.01 27.11 18.95
CA MET A 1080 38.88 27.06 19.90
C MET A 1080 38.56 25.64 20.37
N PHE A 1081 38.72 24.65 19.48
CA PHE A 1081 38.57 23.24 19.82
C PHE A 1081 39.60 22.79 20.86
N VAL A 1082 40.88 23.10 20.66
CA VAL A 1082 41.94 22.80 21.64
C VAL A 1082 41.72 23.56 22.95
N LEU A 1083 41.29 24.82 22.88
CA LEU A 1083 40.98 25.62 24.07
C LEU A 1083 39.82 25.00 24.88
N GLY A 1084 38.81 24.46 24.20
CA GLY A 1084 37.68 23.79 24.84
C GLY A 1084 38.05 22.47 25.51
N LEU A 1085 38.94 21.70 24.89
CA LEU A 1085 39.50 20.49 25.49
C LEU A 1085 40.29 20.80 26.76
N MET A 1086 41.13 21.84 26.73
CA MET A 1086 41.97 22.23 27.87
C MET A 1086 41.16 22.78 29.04
N LEU A 1087 40.10 23.55 28.76
CA LEU A 1087 39.28 24.18 29.80
C LEU A 1087 38.13 23.29 30.29
N GLY A 1088 37.81 22.21 29.58
CA GLY A 1088 36.66 21.36 29.87
C GLY A 1088 35.33 22.11 29.71
N GLU A 1089 35.28 23.06 28.79
CA GLU A 1089 34.18 24.02 28.66
C GLU A 1089 33.51 23.96 27.29
N ARG A 1090 32.22 24.33 27.26
CA ARG A 1090 31.42 24.30 26.02
C ARG A 1090 31.89 25.38 25.06
N ALA A 1091 31.94 25.08 23.77
CA ALA A 1091 32.31 26.02 22.71
C ALA A 1091 31.56 27.38 22.81
N GLU A 1092 30.27 27.37 23.17
CA GLU A 1092 29.47 28.59 23.35
C GLU A 1092 29.98 29.51 24.47
N LEU A 1093 30.57 28.94 25.55
CA LEU A 1093 31.17 29.73 26.63
C LEU A 1093 32.51 30.33 26.19
N LEU A 1094 33.29 29.57 25.42
CA LEU A 1094 34.58 30.01 24.88
C LEU A 1094 34.40 31.17 23.88
N CYS A 1095 33.39 31.10 23.00
CA CYS A 1095 33.09 32.15 22.03
C CYS A 1095 32.68 33.50 22.66
N ASN A 1096 32.33 33.51 23.94
CA ASN A 1096 31.91 34.70 24.68
C ASN A 1096 32.99 35.22 25.66
N MET A 1097 34.22 34.66 25.60
CA MET A 1097 35.37 35.18 26.33
C MET A 1097 35.79 36.54 25.75
N GLN A 1098 36.12 37.51 26.62
CA GLN A 1098 36.59 38.82 26.16
C GLN A 1098 38.03 38.75 25.64
N ASP A 1099 38.36 39.63 24.70
CA ASP A 1099 39.69 39.85 24.09
C ASP A 1099 40.82 40.12 25.12
N THR A 1100 40.49 40.28 26.40
CA THR A 1100 41.42 40.60 27.50
C THR A 1100 42.41 39.49 27.82
N TRP A 1101 42.11 38.22 27.53
CA TRP A 1101 43.09 37.13 27.72
C TRP A 1101 44.26 37.21 26.72
N PHE A 1102 44.09 37.85 25.56
CA PHE A 1102 45.20 38.10 24.63
C PHE A 1102 46.21 39.12 25.18
N ALA A 1103 45.76 40.07 26.00
CA ALA A 1103 46.62 41.11 26.57
C ALA A 1103 47.54 40.58 27.69
N GLY A 1104 47.21 39.44 28.29
CA GLY A 1104 47.99 38.80 29.37
C GLY A 1104 48.97 37.71 28.91
N LEU A 1105 49.13 37.51 27.60
CA LEU A 1105 49.96 36.46 27.00
C LEU A 1105 51.44 36.84 26.80
N ASP A 1106 51.87 38.03 27.22
CA ASP A 1106 53.25 38.48 27.10
C ASP A 1106 54.20 37.62 27.96
N ALA A 1107 55.07 36.87 27.30
CA ALA A 1107 56.08 36.00 27.92
C ALA A 1107 57.12 36.75 28.78
N SER A 1108 57.12 38.09 28.78
CA SER A 1108 58.02 38.90 29.61
C SER A 1108 57.51 39.17 31.04
N HIS A 1109 56.25 38.85 31.34
CA HIS A 1109 55.68 39.01 32.68
C HIS A 1109 55.44 37.63 33.30
N GLY A 1110 56.15 37.32 34.39
CA GLY A 1110 56.09 36.02 35.09
C GLY A 1110 54.76 35.69 35.79
N GLN A 1111 53.62 36.13 35.26
CA GLN A 1111 52.27 35.74 35.69
C GLN A 1111 51.62 34.82 34.64
N LEU A 1112 50.98 33.74 35.10
CA LEU A 1112 50.26 32.80 34.25
C LEU A 1112 49.10 33.52 33.54
N PRO A 1113 48.96 33.41 32.21
CA PRO A 1113 47.85 34.02 31.49
C PRO A 1113 46.52 33.42 31.95
N THR A 1114 45.58 34.26 32.38
CA THR A 1114 44.26 33.84 32.84
C THR A 1114 43.17 34.18 31.83
N CYS A 1115 42.23 33.27 31.63
CA CYS A 1115 41.03 33.51 30.83
C CYS A 1115 39.80 33.74 31.72
N THR A 1116 39.03 34.79 31.46
CA THR A 1116 37.82 35.12 32.24
C THR A 1116 36.57 34.55 31.55
N ILE A 1117 35.86 33.63 32.23
CA ILE A 1117 34.57 33.09 31.78
C ILE A 1117 33.45 33.90 32.45
N ARG A 1118 32.63 34.59 31.63
CA ARG A 1118 31.49 35.39 32.12
C ARG A 1118 30.27 34.53 32.43
N SER A 1119 29.34 35.09 33.21
CA SER A 1119 28.02 34.49 33.45
C SER A 1119 27.13 34.61 32.20
N VAL A 1120 26.97 33.54 31.44
CA VAL A 1120 26.22 33.52 30.17
C VAL A 1120 24.75 33.08 30.36
N ASN A 1121 24.40 32.51 31.51
CA ASN A 1121 23.02 32.14 31.90
C ASN A 1121 22.88 32.15 33.44
N LYS A 1122 21.68 31.89 33.97
CA LYS A 1122 21.43 31.85 35.44
C LYS A 1122 22.17 30.71 36.19
N LYS A 1123 22.88 29.82 35.49
CA LYS A 1123 23.55 28.63 36.05
C LYS A 1123 25.09 28.74 36.05
N THR A 1124 25.70 29.52 35.15
CA THR A 1124 27.17 29.65 35.03
C THR A 1124 27.68 30.83 35.85
N LYS A 1125 28.53 30.58 36.85
CA LYS A 1125 29.16 31.64 37.66
C LYS A 1125 30.38 32.22 36.94
N CYS A 1126 30.59 33.53 37.07
CA CYS A 1126 31.79 34.20 36.58
C CYS A 1126 33.04 33.66 37.31
N ARG A 1127 34.10 33.33 36.59
CA ARG A 1127 35.37 32.84 37.16
C ARG A 1127 36.55 33.11 36.22
N GLU A 1128 37.74 33.25 36.79
CA GLU A 1128 39.01 33.28 36.05
C GLU A 1128 39.64 31.88 36.07
N VAL A 1129 40.13 31.43 34.92
CA VAL A 1129 40.78 30.12 34.76
C VAL A 1129 42.22 30.36 34.28
N PRO A 1130 43.24 29.92 35.04
CA PRO A 1130 44.62 30.02 34.61
C PRO A 1130 44.90 29.05 33.45
N LEU A 1131 45.61 29.52 32.43
CA LEU A 1131 46.13 28.70 31.35
C LEU A 1131 47.53 28.20 31.72
N GLU A 1132 47.85 26.97 31.32
CA GLU A 1132 49.21 26.44 31.46
C GLU A 1132 50.20 27.32 30.69
N SER A 1133 51.34 27.65 31.30
CA SER A 1133 52.32 28.60 30.75
C SER A 1133 52.84 28.19 29.37
N GLY A 1134 53.06 26.88 29.14
CA GLY A 1134 53.50 26.38 27.83
C GLY A 1134 52.45 26.55 26.74
N PHE A 1135 51.18 26.26 27.05
CA PHE A 1135 50.06 26.44 26.13
C PHE A 1135 49.80 27.91 25.83
N GLY A 1136 49.84 28.78 26.85
CA GLY A 1136 49.77 30.22 26.68
C GLY A 1136 50.88 30.75 25.77
N GLN A 1137 52.12 30.28 25.93
CA GLN A 1137 53.25 30.72 25.12
C GLN A 1137 53.12 30.30 23.63
N VAL A 1138 52.60 29.10 23.36
CA VAL A 1138 52.32 28.63 21.99
C VAL A 1138 51.22 29.47 21.34
N MET A 1139 50.13 29.73 22.08
CA MET A 1139 49.03 30.59 21.63
C MET A 1139 49.49 32.02 21.37
N TRP A 1140 50.36 32.58 22.22
CA TRP A 1140 50.99 33.88 22.01
C TRP A 1140 51.81 33.90 20.71
N GLN A 1141 52.66 32.91 20.49
CA GLN A 1141 53.46 32.81 19.26
C GLN A 1141 52.60 32.71 18.00
N TRP A 1142 51.47 31.98 18.03
CA TRP A 1142 50.53 31.90 16.92
C TRP A 1142 49.84 33.23 16.60
N VAL A 1143 49.68 34.09 17.61
CA VAL A 1143 48.92 35.34 17.52
C VAL A 1143 49.82 36.55 17.24
N THR A 1144 51.02 36.60 17.84
CA THR A 1144 51.93 37.75 17.77
C THR A 1144 53.32 37.44 17.21
N GLY A 1145 53.75 36.18 17.26
CA GLY A 1145 55.15 35.78 17.04
C GLY A 1145 55.42 35.09 15.72
N GLY A 1146 55.24 35.78 14.58
CA GLY A 1146 55.89 35.46 13.29
C GLY A 1146 55.63 34.10 12.61
N LYS A 1147 54.96 33.14 13.26
CA LYS A 1147 54.54 31.83 12.74
C LYS A 1147 53.03 31.63 12.97
N PRO A 1148 52.17 32.38 12.27
CA PRO A 1148 50.72 32.16 12.35
C PRO A 1148 50.38 30.72 11.91
N LEU A 1149 49.30 30.16 12.49
CA LEU A 1149 48.71 28.91 11.99
C LEU A 1149 48.19 29.16 10.55
N LEU A 1150 49.00 28.75 9.57
CA LEU A 1150 48.64 28.80 8.16
C LEU A 1150 47.89 27.52 7.80
N GLY A 1151 46.63 27.67 7.41
CA GLY A 1151 45.92 26.61 6.69
C GLY A 1151 46.51 26.45 5.28
N GLY A 1152 46.20 25.32 4.63
CA GLY A 1152 46.79 24.95 3.34
C GLY A 1152 46.59 26.03 2.25
N GLN A 1153 47.62 26.29 1.44
CA GLN A 1153 47.54 27.21 0.29
C GLN A 1153 47.42 26.47 -1.03
N GLU A 1154 46.42 26.86 -1.85
CA GLU A 1154 46.59 27.38 -3.22
C GLU A 1154 45.31 28.13 -3.66
N GLY A 1155 45.45 29.37 -4.15
CA GLY A 1155 44.39 30.13 -4.83
C GLY A 1155 43.59 31.15 -3.99
N GLU A 1156 44.15 32.35 -3.84
CA GLU A 1156 43.58 33.66 -3.43
C GLU A 1156 42.06 33.70 -3.09
N ASP A 1157 41.66 33.98 -1.85
CA ASP A 1157 41.46 35.35 -1.37
C ASP A 1157 41.86 35.54 0.11
N ARG A 1158 42.81 36.44 0.33
CA ARG A 1158 43.43 36.73 1.63
C ARG A 1158 42.55 37.72 2.42
N THR A 1159 41.56 37.22 3.16
CA THR A 1159 40.92 37.99 4.25
C THR A 1159 41.09 37.29 5.60
N GLN A 1160 42.36 37.21 5.98
CA GLN A 1160 42.82 36.97 7.33
C GLN A 1160 42.44 38.18 8.23
N TRP A 1161 41.83 37.91 9.39
CA TRP A 1161 41.58 38.83 10.53
C TRP A 1161 40.52 39.93 10.38
N HIS A 1162 39.23 39.55 10.30
CA HIS A 1162 38.15 40.46 10.73
C HIS A 1162 37.14 39.76 11.65
N ALA A 1163 37.23 40.10 12.94
CA ALA A 1163 36.32 39.71 14.02
C ALA A 1163 34.86 40.21 13.89
N LYS A 1164 34.40 40.64 12.68
CA LYS A 1164 33.07 41.23 12.47
C LYS A 1164 32.02 40.31 11.83
N LYS A 1165 32.36 39.06 11.47
CA LYS A 1165 31.40 38.09 10.90
C LYS A 1165 31.09 36.86 11.77
N ALA A 1166 31.54 36.82 13.02
CA ALA A 1166 31.24 35.75 13.97
C ALA A 1166 29.87 35.87 14.66
N ARG A 1167 28.84 36.43 13.98
CA ARG A 1167 27.43 36.38 14.46
C ARG A 1167 26.61 35.23 13.85
N GLY A 1168 27.21 34.43 12.97
CA GLY A 1168 26.49 33.40 12.18
C GLY A 1168 26.90 31.95 12.43
N ILE A 1169 27.91 31.66 13.24
CA ILE A 1169 28.34 30.27 13.51
C ILE A 1169 27.78 29.85 14.86
N ARG A 1170 26.59 29.26 14.87
CA ARG A 1170 26.12 28.43 15.98
C ARG A 1170 26.83 27.08 15.88
N LEU A 1171 28.01 26.99 16.52
CA LEU A 1171 28.58 25.71 16.91
C LEU A 1171 27.61 25.07 17.90
N MET A 1172 26.99 23.95 17.50
CA MET A 1172 26.10 23.20 18.36
C MET A 1172 26.80 22.83 19.67
N ALA A 1173 26.08 23.09 20.76
CA ALA A 1173 26.48 22.80 22.11
C ALA A 1173 26.66 21.28 22.34
N LEU A 1174 27.90 20.85 22.58
CA LEU A 1174 28.16 19.71 23.44
C LEU A 1174 27.78 20.13 24.86
N THR A 1175 26.63 19.66 25.32
CA THR A 1175 26.25 19.73 26.74
C THR A 1175 26.37 18.34 27.35
N SER A 1176 27.36 18.11 28.21
CA SER A 1176 27.11 17.41 29.48
C SER A 1176 27.67 18.26 30.60
N LYS A 1177 26.98 18.23 31.74
CA LYS A 1177 27.71 18.17 33.00
C LYS A 1177 28.11 16.71 33.14
N GLU A 1178 29.37 16.52 33.51
CA GLU A 1178 30.15 15.28 33.53
C GLU A 1178 30.85 15.00 32.20
#